data_AF-A0A834R971-F1
#
_entry.id   AF-A0A834R971-F1
#
_cell.length_a   1.000
_cell.length_b   1.000
_cell.length_c   1.000
_cell.angle_alpha   90.00
_cell.angle_beta   90.00
_cell.angle_gamma   90.00
#
_symmetry.space_group_name_H-M   'P 1'
#
loop_
_entity.id
_entity.type
_entity.pdbx_description
1 polymer ?
#
loop_
_entity_poly.entity_id
_entity_poly.type
_entity_poly.pdbx_seq_one_letter_code
_entity_poly.pdbx_strand_id
1 'polypeptide(L)'
;MMQMHDTNMGDDNVHLLGDEGLRAGGQGPLKLGFVAGVILRERLPGFERMLWRTCHGNVFLKQASIDTPLEDPYTGDNVYKSVFIIFFQGEQLQTKVKKICEGFRATLYPCPERVTDRKEMITGVVSRIEDLNTVLSQTQEHRYRVLVAAAKNIRNWFIKVRKIKAIYYILNICNLDVTTKCLIAECWVPSSDFERVCQAINNGCSRSGSTIPPVITPMVPKETPPSFHRTNKVTSGFQSIVDSYGVATYREINPAPFTIITFPFLFAVMFGDAGHGLLMALFGAWMVLKERNLQTQKSTNEIWLMFFNGRYMILLMGLFSIYTGLIYNDIFSKSINLFGSSWTVKNISKNSLITLDPKYHKSPYLFGIDPVWQLASNKILFLNSYKMKLSVILGVAQMFFGVILSYFNHRFFAKQLNVLCEFIPQIIFLLSIFGYMNLLIFVKWMKYDHTKSAEAPSILINMINMFLMKYADESQPKYLQPFYSGQKFFQTILLLSALICIPWMLVIKPYLLKKQNELKLRFHNPNDTDQMIANNDDHVVNIENGPKHSSSAHGSQNEKFDFGDIIVNQSIHTIEYCLGSISHTASYLRLWALSLAHAQLSEVLWSMVFHAGLQGEGIGGGIFMFLVFAFWATLTISVLLVMEGLSAFLHALRLHWIEFQSKFYSGSGYPFTPFSFKEILQLPNETGETVYN
;
A
#
# COMPACT_ATOMS: atom_id res chain seq x y z
N MET A 1 -42.93 -31.58 18.83
CA MET A 1 -44.18 -32.37 18.72
C MET A 1 -44.96 -31.84 17.54
N MET A 2 -44.85 -32.50 16.38
CA MET A 2 -45.68 -32.25 15.21
C MET A 2 -46.43 -33.56 14.99
N GLN A 3 -47.69 -33.62 15.43
CA GLN A 3 -48.59 -34.68 15.00
C GLN A 3 -49.04 -34.32 13.58
N MET A 4 -48.65 -35.14 12.62
CA MET A 4 -49.22 -35.16 11.28
C MET A 4 -50.70 -35.48 11.42
N HIS A 5 -51.56 -34.52 11.10
CA HIS A 5 -52.98 -34.75 10.94
C HIS A 5 -53.19 -35.11 9.46
N ASP A 6 -53.30 -36.40 9.18
CA ASP A 6 -53.72 -36.95 7.89
C ASP A 6 -55.13 -36.45 7.57
N THR A 7 -55.25 -35.53 6.62
CA THR A 7 -56.52 -35.16 6.00
C THR A 7 -56.77 -36.08 4.82
N ASN A 8 -57.25 -37.29 5.11
CA ASN A 8 -57.76 -38.22 4.09
C ASN A 8 -59.20 -38.70 4.37
N MET A 9 -59.98 -37.94 5.13
CA MET A 9 -61.42 -38.17 5.30
C MET A 9 -62.20 -36.99 4.74
N GLY A 10 -62.76 -37.15 3.54
CA GLY A 10 -63.60 -36.13 2.93
C GLY A 10 -64.38 -36.57 1.69
N ASP A 11 -63.95 -37.60 0.95
CA ASP A 11 -64.51 -37.89 -0.38
C ASP A 11 -65.61 -38.96 -0.44
N ASP A 12 -65.97 -39.65 0.65
CA ASP A 12 -66.84 -40.83 0.56
C ASP A 12 -68.35 -40.62 0.83
N ASN A 13 -68.85 -39.39 1.07
CA ASN A 13 -70.24 -39.19 1.53
C ASN A 13 -71.19 -38.38 0.63
N VAL A 14 -70.94 -38.27 -0.69
CA VAL A 14 -71.86 -37.53 -1.59
C VAL A 14 -72.30 -38.34 -2.82
N HIS A 15 -72.75 -39.58 -2.60
CA HIS A 15 -73.50 -40.33 -3.63
C HIS A 15 -74.61 -41.18 -3.01
N LEU A 16 -75.69 -40.55 -2.58
CA LEU A 16 -76.99 -41.20 -2.36
C LEU A 16 -78.07 -40.13 -2.17
N LEU A 17 -78.82 -39.84 -3.23
CA LEU A 17 -80.28 -39.59 -3.28
C LEU A 17 -80.68 -38.80 -4.54
N GLY A 18 -81.40 -39.48 -5.43
CA GLY A 18 -82.55 -38.96 -6.17
C GLY A 18 -82.33 -38.04 -7.37
N ASP A 19 -82.35 -38.60 -8.58
CA ASP A 19 -83.31 -38.14 -9.60
C ASP A 19 -83.50 -39.25 -10.67
N GLU A 20 -84.59 -40.01 -10.56
CA GLU A 20 -85.12 -40.85 -11.65
C GLU A 20 -86.19 -40.05 -12.40
N GLY A 21 -86.03 -39.86 -13.71
CA GLY A 21 -87.05 -39.20 -14.52
C GLY A 21 -86.67 -38.98 -15.99
N LEU A 22 -86.93 -40.00 -16.82
CA LEU A 22 -87.04 -40.05 -18.29
C LEU A 22 -86.80 -38.76 -19.11
N ARG A 23 -85.92 -38.85 -20.12
CA ARG A 23 -86.28 -38.78 -21.56
C ARG A 23 -85.08 -39.04 -22.49
N ALA A 24 -85.39 -39.70 -23.61
CA ALA A 24 -84.49 -40.19 -24.64
C ALA A 24 -83.69 -39.07 -25.35
N GLY A 25 -82.45 -39.37 -25.72
CA GLY A 25 -81.71 -38.69 -26.80
C GLY A 25 -81.31 -37.24 -26.55
N GLY A 26 -80.52 -36.97 -25.51
CA GLY A 26 -79.86 -35.67 -25.32
C GLY A 26 -78.68 -35.81 -24.37
N GLN A 27 -77.53 -35.25 -24.72
CA GLN A 27 -76.32 -35.24 -23.90
C GLN A 27 -76.63 -34.78 -22.47
N GLY A 28 -76.29 -35.59 -21.46
CA GLY A 28 -76.29 -35.15 -20.07
C GLY A 28 -75.37 -33.95 -19.88
N PRO A 29 -75.59 -33.09 -18.86
CA PRO A 29 -74.79 -31.90 -18.67
C PRO A 29 -73.31 -32.28 -18.51
N LEU A 30 -72.47 -31.85 -19.45
CA LEU A 30 -71.03 -32.05 -19.38
C LEU A 30 -70.50 -31.35 -18.12
N LYS A 31 -70.12 -32.12 -17.09
CA LYS A 31 -69.40 -31.57 -15.93
C LYS A 31 -67.96 -31.25 -16.33
N LEU A 32 -67.65 -29.95 -16.40
CA LEU A 32 -66.30 -29.42 -16.62
C LEU A 32 -65.55 -29.39 -15.28
N GLY A 33 -64.42 -30.08 -15.21
CA GLY A 33 -63.50 -29.96 -14.08
C GLY A 33 -62.59 -28.75 -14.26
N PHE A 34 -62.23 -28.08 -13.16
CA PHE A 34 -61.22 -27.04 -13.19
C PHE A 34 -60.20 -27.16 -12.05
N VAL A 35 -59.01 -26.62 -12.28
CA VAL A 35 -57.92 -26.52 -11.31
C VAL A 35 -57.42 -25.08 -11.29
N ALA A 36 -57.30 -24.51 -10.09
CA ALA A 36 -56.76 -23.16 -9.87
C ALA A 36 -55.45 -23.22 -9.07
N GLY A 37 -54.51 -22.34 -9.40
CA GLY A 37 -53.22 -22.30 -8.74
C GLY A 37 -52.42 -21.04 -9.02
N VAL A 38 -51.26 -20.95 -8.41
CA VAL A 38 -50.33 -19.83 -8.56
C VAL A 38 -48.97 -20.36 -9.03
N ILE A 39 -48.37 -19.67 -9.99
CA ILE A 39 -47.05 -20.01 -10.56
C ILE A 39 -46.17 -18.76 -10.69
N LEU A 40 -44.86 -18.96 -10.69
CA LEU A 40 -43.88 -17.92 -11.02
C LEU A 40 -44.08 -17.43 -12.46
N ARG A 41 -44.10 -16.12 -12.67
CA ARG A 41 -44.34 -15.50 -13.99
C ARG A 41 -43.33 -15.95 -15.04
N GLU A 42 -42.07 -16.16 -14.65
CA GLU A 42 -41.00 -16.61 -15.55
C GLU A 42 -41.27 -18.01 -16.13
N ARG A 43 -41.93 -18.88 -15.37
CA ARG A 43 -42.22 -20.27 -15.78
C ARG A 43 -43.51 -20.41 -16.57
N LEU A 44 -44.31 -19.33 -16.65
CA LEU A 44 -45.63 -19.32 -17.28
C LEU A 44 -45.60 -19.69 -18.78
N PRO A 45 -44.69 -19.15 -19.61
CA PRO A 45 -44.66 -19.52 -21.04
C PRO A 45 -44.26 -20.98 -21.28
N GLY A 46 -43.39 -21.53 -20.42
CA GLY A 46 -43.02 -22.95 -20.48
C GLY A 46 -44.15 -23.87 -20.04
N PHE A 47 -44.89 -23.45 -18.99
CA PHE A 47 -46.05 -24.16 -18.47
C PHE A 47 -47.18 -24.25 -19.51
N GLU A 48 -47.53 -23.14 -20.17
CA GLU A 48 -48.56 -23.09 -21.21
C GLU A 48 -48.23 -24.03 -22.38
N ARG A 49 -46.99 -23.99 -22.89
CA ARG A 49 -46.54 -24.85 -24.00
C ARG A 49 -46.61 -26.33 -23.63
N MET A 50 -46.25 -26.69 -22.40
CA MET A 50 -46.29 -28.08 -21.93
C MET A 50 -47.73 -28.58 -21.76
N LEU A 51 -48.62 -27.72 -21.25
CA LEU A 51 -50.04 -28.01 -21.13
C LEU A 51 -50.67 -28.26 -22.52
N TRP A 52 -50.39 -27.38 -23.48
CA TRP A 52 -50.88 -27.47 -24.86
C TRP A 52 -50.41 -28.76 -25.55
N ARG A 53 -49.10 -29.06 -25.46
CA ARG A 53 -48.49 -30.24 -26.08
C ARG A 53 -49.02 -31.56 -25.52
N THR A 54 -49.20 -31.65 -24.21
CA THR A 54 -49.59 -32.90 -23.54
C THR A 54 -51.08 -33.18 -23.66
N CYS A 55 -51.89 -32.14 -23.75
CA CYS A 55 -53.35 -32.24 -23.80
C CYS A 55 -53.93 -32.03 -25.21
N HIS A 56 -53.08 -31.93 -26.23
CA HIS A 56 -53.47 -31.74 -27.65
C HIS A 56 -54.46 -30.58 -27.87
N GLY A 57 -54.36 -29.50 -27.07
CA GLY A 57 -55.27 -28.35 -27.15
C GLY A 57 -56.65 -28.53 -26.50
N ASN A 58 -56.93 -29.66 -25.84
CA ASN A 58 -58.23 -29.94 -25.20
C ASN A 58 -58.41 -29.28 -23.82
N VAL A 59 -57.58 -28.31 -23.47
CA VAL A 59 -57.53 -27.70 -22.14
C VAL A 59 -57.48 -26.19 -22.28
N PHE A 60 -58.37 -25.49 -21.56
CA PHE A 60 -58.47 -24.04 -21.61
C PHE A 60 -57.78 -23.41 -20.40
N LEU A 61 -56.71 -22.65 -20.64
CA LEU A 61 -55.96 -21.91 -19.63
C LEU A 61 -56.41 -20.45 -19.62
N LYS A 62 -56.75 -19.93 -18.43
CA LYS A 62 -56.94 -18.49 -18.20
C LYS A 62 -55.98 -18.05 -17.09
N GLN A 63 -55.28 -16.95 -17.31
CA GLN A 63 -54.28 -16.43 -16.39
C GLN A 63 -54.55 -14.98 -16.01
N ALA A 64 -54.13 -14.61 -14.81
CA ALA A 64 -54.17 -13.24 -14.30
C ALA A 64 -52.86 -12.93 -13.56
N SER A 65 -52.23 -11.81 -13.90
CA SER A 65 -51.02 -11.33 -13.23
C SER A 65 -51.34 -10.81 -11.83
N ILE A 66 -50.51 -11.16 -10.85
CA ILE A 66 -50.46 -10.44 -9.57
C ILE A 66 -49.48 -9.28 -9.75
N ASP A 67 -49.93 -8.05 -9.52
CA ASP A 67 -49.12 -6.85 -9.74
C ASP A 67 -48.16 -6.58 -8.58
N THR A 68 -48.48 -7.06 -7.38
CA THR A 68 -47.61 -6.97 -6.21
C THR A 68 -46.57 -8.11 -6.21
N PRO A 69 -45.27 -7.79 -6.08
CA PRO A 69 -44.27 -8.82 -5.86
C PRO A 69 -44.48 -9.46 -4.47
N LEU A 70 -44.37 -10.78 -4.42
CA LEU A 70 -44.49 -11.56 -3.19
C LEU A 70 -43.11 -12.08 -2.80
N GLU A 71 -42.80 -12.06 -1.52
CA GLU A 71 -41.57 -12.65 -1.00
C GLU A 71 -41.65 -14.18 -1.09
N ASP A 72 -40.66 -14.82 -1.71
CA ASP A 72 -40.57 -16.28 -1.73
C ASP A 72 -40.16 -16.78 -0.33
N PRO A 73 -40.94 -17.66 0.33
CA PRO A 73 -40.62 -18.16 1.66
C PRO A 73 -39.29 -18.94 1.76
N TYR A 74 -38.69 -19.37 0.64
CA TYR A 74 -37.42 -20.09 0.63
C TYR A 74 -36.21 -19.23 0.28
N THR A 75 -36.36 -18.25 -0.62
CA THR A 75 -35.23 -17.42 -1.07
C THR A 75 -35.22 -16.03 -0.46
N GLY A 76 -36.37 -15.54 0.04
CA GLY A 76 -36.52 -14.16 0.51
C GLY A 76 -36.52 -13.13 -0.63
N ASP A 77 -36.54 -13.57 -1.89
CA ASP A 77 -36.58 -12.68 -3.04
C ASP A 77 -38.01 -12.24 -3.36
N ASN A 78 -38.13 -11.00 -3.82
CA ASN A 78 -39.38 -10.46 -4.32
C ASN A 78 -39.68 -11.01 -5.72
N VAL A 79 -40.59 -11.99 -5.80
CA VAL A 79 -40.95 -12.67 -7.05
C VAL A 79 -42.35 -12.31 -7.53
N TYR A 80 -42.50 -12.12 -8.84
CA TYR A 80 -43.80 -11.92 -9.46
C TYR A 80 -44.46 -13.26 -9.73
N LYS A 81 -45.62 -13.46 -9.11
CA LYS A 81 -46.46 -14.64 -9.33
C LYS A 81 -47.66 -14.28 -10.22
N SER A 82 -48.22 -15.29 -10.88
CA SER A 82 -49.42 -15.17 -11.70
C SER A 82 -50.39 -16.29 -11.32
N VAL A 83 -51.67 -15.96 -11.22
CA VAL A 83 -52.74 -16.91 -10.96
C VAL A 83 -53.17 -17.53 -12.28
N PHE A 84 -53.46 -18.83 -12.27
CA PHE A 84 -54.03 -19.51 -13.42
C PHE A 84 -55.24 -20.37 -13.01
N ILE A 85 -56.14 -20.55 -13.96
CA ILE A 85 -57.25 -21.50 -13.90
C ILE A 85 -57.27 -22.32 -15.18
N ILE A 86 -57.39 -23.64 -15.04
CA ILE A 86 -57.34 -24.60 -16.13
C ILE A 86 -58.65 -25.36 -16.15
N PHE A 87 -59.35 -25.34 -17.28
CA PHE A 87 -60.57 -26.12 -17.51
C PHE A 87 -60.26 -27.34 -18.37
N PHE A 88 -60.72 -28.51 -17.97
CA PHE A 88 -60.54 -29.78 -18.68
C PHE A 88 -61.79 -30.66 -18.56
N GLN A 89 -61.92 -31.60 -19.50
CA GLN A 89 -63.02 -32.55 -19.53
C GLN A 89 -62.49 -33.98 -19.30
N GLY A 90 -62.99 -34.64 -18.27
CA GLY A 90 -62.62 -36.02 -17.93
C GLY A 90 -61.47 -36.18 -16.93
N GLU A 91 -61.53 -37.27 -16.18
CA GLU A 91 -60.67 -37.55 -15.02
C GLU A 91 -59.21 -37.89 -15.41
N GLN A 92 -59.01 -38.49 -16.59
CA GLN A 92 -57.67 -38.79 -17.10
C GLN A 92 -56.86 -37.53 -17.45
N LEU A 93 -57.54 -36.45 -17.88
CA LEU A 93 -56.87 -35.16 -18.12
C LEU A 93 -56.58 -34.44 -16.81
N GLN A 94 -57.46 -34.55 -15.80
CA GLN A 94 -57.24 -33.96 -14.47
C GLN A 94 -55.93 -34.45 -13.82
N THR A 95 -55.69 -35.77 -13.85
CA THR A 95 -54.48 -36.36 -13.26
C THR A 95 -53.22 -35.95 -14.01
N LYS A 96 -53.28 -35.83 -15.35
CA LYS A 96 -52.17 -35.30 -16.17
C LYS A 96 -51.88 -33.82 -15.85
N VAL A 97 -52.91 -32.98 -15.76
CA VAL A 97 -52.79 -31.55 -15.44
C VAL A 97 -52.20 -31.36 -14.04
N LYS A 98 -52.67 -32.09 -13.02
CA LYS A 98 -52.10 -32.02 -11.65
C LYS A 98 -50.60 -32.36 -11.64
N LYS A 99 -50.18 -33.42 -12.34
CA LYS A 99 -48.76 -33.79 -12.45
C LYS A 99 -47.91 -32.72 -13.14
N ILE A 100 -48.44 -32.03 -14.15
CA ILE A 100 -47.75 -30.91 -14.80
C ILE A 100 -47.63 -29.73 -13.82
N CYS A 101 -48.69 -29.39 -13.09
CA CYS A 101 -48.67 -28.34 -12.07
C CYS A 101 -47.62 -28.61 -10.98
N GLU A 102 -47.54 -29.85 -10.48
CA GLU A 102 -46.53 -30.26 -9.51
C GLU A 102 -45.10 -30.19 -10.09
N GLY A 103 -44.91 -30.63 -11.35
CA GLY A 103 -43.62 -30.59 -12.04
C GLY A 103 -43.03 -29.17 -12.20
N PHE A 104 -43.88 -28.17 -12.43
CA PHE A 104 -43.46 -26.76 -12.49
C PHE A 104 -43.37 -26.07 -11.11
N ARG A 105 -43.67 -26.79 -10.03
CA ARG A 105 -43.80 -26.28 -8.65
C ARG A 105 -44.88 -25.20 -8.50
N ALA A 106 -46.01 -25.37 -9.20
CA ALA A 106 -47.18 -24.52 -8.98
C ALA A 106 -47.91 -24.92 -7.68
N THR A 107 -48.36 -23.94 -6.90
CA THR A 107 -49.18 -24.21 -5.71
C THR A 107 -50.65 -24.27 -6.12
N LEU A 108 -51.29 -25.40 -5.85
CA LEU A 108 -52.68 -25.68 -6.19
C LEU A 108 -53.58 -25.32 -5.01
N TYR A 109 -54.72 -24.66 -5.29
CA TYR A 109 -55.71 -24.31 -4.28
C TYR A 109 -57.05 -24.97 -4.58
N PRO A 110 -57.71 -25.62 -3.60
CA PRO A 110 -59.08 -26.10 -3.77
C PRO A 110 -60.01 -24.90 -3.86
N CYS A 111 -60.76 -24.79 -4.96
CA CYS A 111 -61.70 -23.70 -5.18
C CYS A 111 -63.11 -24.29 -5.36
N PRO A 112 -64.03 -24.10 -4.39
CA PRO A 112 -65.39 -24.62 -4.49
C PRO A 112 -66.16 -24.10 -5.71
N GLU A 113 -67.03 -24.93 -6.30
CA GLU A 113 -67.81 -24.55 -7.48
C GLU A 113 -68.92 -23.53 -7.13
N ARG A 114 -69.53 -23.66 -5.95
CA ARG A 114 -70.61 -22.80 -5.48
C ARG A 114 -70.09 -21.42 -5.06
N VAL A 115 -70.87 -20.39 -5.39
CA VAL A 115 -70.53 -18.99 -5.06
C VAL A 115 -70.63 -18.74 -3.54
N THR A 116 -71.56 -19.39 -2.85
CA THR A 116 -71.76 -19.30 -1.39
C THR A 116 -70.55 -19.80 -0.63
N ASP A 117 -70.08 -20.99 -0.97
CA ASP A 117 -69.00 -21.70 -0.27
C ASP A 117 -67.65 -20.99 -0.50
N ARG A 118 -67.47 -20.36 -1.68
CA ARG A 118 -66.33 -19.48 -1.94
C ARG A 118 -66.32 -18.23 -1.06
N LYS A 119 -67.48 -17.60 -0.84
CA LYS A 119 -67.57 -16.44 0.06
C LYS A 119 -67.23 -16.83 1.49
N GLU A 120 -67.73 -17.96 1.96
CA GLU A 120 -67.43 -18.48 3.30
C GLU A 120 -65.93 -18.80 3.47
N MET A 121 -65.32 -19.46 2.46
CA MET A 121 -63.88 -19.74 2.46
C MET A 121 -63.04 -18.46 2.48
N ILE A 122 -63.44 -17.42 1.73
CA ILE A 122 -62.75 -16.11 1.75
C ILE A 122 -62.81 -15.50 3.14
N THR A 123 -64.00 -15.48 3.77
CA THR A 123 -64.15 -14.93 5.12
C THR A 123 -63.29 -15.68 6.14
N GLY A 124 -63.25 -17.02 6.07
CA GLY A 124 -62.40 -17.84 6.94
C GLY A 124 -60.90 -17.60 6.73
N VAL A 125 -60.44 -17.48 5.48
CA VAL A 125 -59.04 -17.19 5.15
C VAL A 125 -58.63 -15.79 5.61
N VAL A 126 -59.49 -14.78 5.43
CA VAL A 126 -59.23 -13.41 5.89
C VAL A 126 -59.07 -13.36 7.41
N SER A 127 -59.97 -14.00 8.16
CA SER A 127 -59.85 -14.10 9.63
C SER A 127 -58.53 -14.73 10.04
N ARG A 128 -58.11 -15.81 9.37
CA ARG A 128 -56.83 -16.49 9.67
C ARG A 128 -55.62 -15.64 9.32
N ILE A 129 -55.69 -14.83 8.26
CA ILE A 129 -54.63 -13.88 7.89
C ILE A 129 -54.50 -12.80 8.96
N GLU A 130 -55.62 -12.27 9.47
CA GLU A 130 -55.61 -11.32 10.58
C GLU A 130 -54.96 -11.92 11.83
N ASP A 131 -55.37 -13.12 12.23
CA ASP A 131 -54.77 -13.83 13.36
C ASP A 131 -53.26 -14.03 13.18
N LEU A 132 -52.82 -14.48 11.99
CA LEU A 132 -51.39 -14.65 11.69
C LEU A 132 -50.62 -13.33 11.71
N ASN A 133 -51.21 -12.24 11.22
CA ASN A 133 -50.59 -10.93 11.26
C ASN A 133 -50.42 -10.42 12.71
N THR A 134 -51.38 -10.69 13.59
CA THR A 134 -51.22 -10.35 15.02
C THR A 134 -50.06 -11.12 15.65
N VAL A 135 -49.93 -12.42 15.38
CA VAL A 135 -48.83 -13.26 15.89
C VAL A 135 -47.49 -12.81 15.30
N LEU A 136 -47.45 -12.48 14.01
CA LEU A 136 -46.25 -11.99 13.33
C LEU A 136 -45.79 -10.66 13.91
N SER A 137 -46.71 -9.73 14.16
CA SER A 137 -46.39 -8.45 14.79
C SER A 137 -45.83 -8.64 16.21
N GLN A 138 -46.46 -9.49 17.03
CA GLN A 138 -45.99 -9.76 18.39
C GLN A 138 -44.62 -10.42 18.42
N THR A 139 -44.35 -11.38 17.52
CA THR A 139 -43.04 -12.05 17.43
C THR A 139 -41.96 -11.11 16.93
N GLN A 140 -42.25 -10.25 15.95
CA GLN A 140 -41.32 -9.22 15.49
C GLN A 140 -41.00 -8.20 16.59
N GLU A 141 -41.99 -7.75 17.35
CA GLU A 141 -41.79 -6.83 18.45
C GLU A 141 -40.97 -7.47 19.58
N HIS A 142 -41.25 -8.73 19.92
CA HIS A 142 -40.44 -9.48 20.88
C HIS A 142 -38.99 -9.61 20.41
N ARG A 143 -38.78 -10.01 19.14
CA ARG A 143 -37.45 -10.10 18.52
C ARG A 143 -36.73 -8.76 18.57
N TYR A 144 -37.41 -7.66 18.24
CA TYR A 144 -36.81 -6.32 18.27
C TYR A 144 -36.42 -5.90 19.69
N ARG A 145 -37.28 -6.15 20.69
CA ARG A 145 -36.95 -5.88 22.10
C ARG A 145 -35.71 -6.64 22.57
N VAL A 146 -35.62 -7.94 22.25
CA VAL A 146 -34.43 -8.76 22.56
C VAL A 146 -33.20 -8.22 21.83
N LEU A 147 -33.34 -7.85 20.55
CA LEU A 147 -32.24 -7.33 19.75
C LEU A 147 -31.70 -5.99 20.30
N VAL A 148 -32.59 -5.08 20.72
CA VAL A 148 -32.20 -3.82 21.35
C VAL A 148 -31.52 -4.05 22.71
N ALA A 149 -32.03 -5.00 23.51
CA ALA A 149 -31.39 -5.37 24.77
C ALA A 149 -29.99 -5.98 24.55
N ALA A 150 -29.84 -6.86 23.55
CA ALA A 150 -28.56 -7.46 23.18
C ALA A 150 -27.59 -6.42 22.59
N ALA A 151 -28.08 -5.50 21.75
CA ALA A 151 -27.27 -4.46 21.09
C ALA A 151 -26.59 -3.52 22.10
N LYS A 152 -27.19 -3.27 23.27
CA LYS A 152 -26.57 -2.49 24.34
C LYS A 152 -25.33 -3.18 24.93
N ASN A 153 -25.33 -4.52 25.01
CA ASN A 153 -24.31 -5.30 25.70
C ASN A 153 -23.30 -5.99 24.78
N ILE A 154 -23.64 -6.19 23.50
CA ILE A 154 -22.82 -6.95 22.54
C ILE A 154 -21.40 -6.41 22.43
N ARG A 155 -21.23 -5.08 22.44
CA ARG A 155 -19.90 -4.44 22.36
C ARG A 155 -19.04 -4.82 23.57
N ASN A 156 -19.62 -4.84 24.77
CA ASN A 156 -18.91 -5.22 25.98
C ASN A 156 -18.59 -6.72 26.00
N TRP A 157 -19.52 -7.57 25.58
CA TRP A 157 -19.28 -9.01 25.45
C TRP A 157 -18.17 -9.31 24.46
N PHE A 158 -18.17 -8.67 23.29
CA PHE A 158 -17.15 -8.83 22.27
C PHE A 158 -15.76 -8.40 22.77
N ILE A 159 -15.67 -7.26 23.47
CA ILE A 159 -14.42 -6.82 24.11
C ILE A 159 -13.91 -7.85 25.13
N LYS A 160 -14.80 -8.39 25.97
CA LYS A 160 -14.44 -9.42 26.97
C LYS A 160 -13.94 -10.70 26.31
N VAL A 161 -14.68 -11.23 25.33
CA VAL A 161 -14.31 -12.46 24.61
C VAL A 161 -12.98 -12.27 23.87
N ARG A 162 -12.75 -11.14 23.21
CA ARG A 162 -11.47 -10.86 22.54
C ARG A 162 -10.29 -10.82 23.51
N LYS A 163 -10.45 -10.14 24.66
CA LYS A 163 -9.42 -10.11 25.70
C LYS A 163 -9.11 -11.50 26.23
N ILE A 164 -10.13 -12.31 26.50
CA ILE A 164 -9.98 -13.67 27.01
C ILE A 164 -9.31 -14.57 25.96
N LYS A 165 -9.76 -14.53 24.69
CA LYS A 165 -9.14 -15.26 23.58
C LYS A 165 -7.66 -14.90 23.44
N ALA A 166 -7.32 -13.62 23.52
CA ALA A 166 -5.94 -13.14 23.45
C ALA A 166 -5.08 -13.67 24.60
N ILE A 167 -5.61 -13.71 25.83
CA ILE A 167 -4.92 -14.29 26.99
C ILE A 167 -4.67 -15.78 26.78
N TYR A 168 -5.68 -16.55 26.37
CA TYR A 168 -5.53 -17.99 26.12
C TYR A 168 -4.54 -18.27 24.99
N TYR A 169 -4.52 -17.44 23.95
CA TYR A 169 -3.55 -17.55 22.87
C TYR A 169 -2.10 -17.42 23.39
N ILE A 170 -1.83 -16.42 24.24
CA ILE A 170 -0.50 -16.26 24.85
C ILE A 170 -0.17 -17.41 25.81
N LEU A 171 -1.13 -17.85 26.62
CA LEU A 171 -0.94 -19.00 27.52
C LEU A 171 -0.60 -20.28 26.76
N ASN A 172 -1.10 -20.45 25.53
CA ASN A 172 -0.81 -21.60 24.68
C ASN A 172 0.62 -21.56 24.09
N ILE A 173 1.25 -20.39 24.02
CA ILE A 173 2.65 -20.24 23.56
C ILE A 173 3.64 -20.55 24.70
N CYS A 174 3.22 -20.38 25.95
CA CYS A 174 4.05 -20.68 27.12
C CYS A 174 4.30 -22.18 27.26
N ASN A 175 5.50 -22.54 27.74
CA ASN A 175 5.80 -23.92 28.09
C ASN A 175 5.22 -24.26 29.47
N LEU A 176 4.63 -25.45 29.61
CA LEU A 176 4.06 -25.93 30.86
C LEU A 176 5.04 -26.88 31.54
N ASP A 177 5.47 -26.52 32.75
CA ASP A 177 6.20 -27.43 33.60
C ASP A 177 5.21 -28.31 34.39
N VAL A 178 5.19 -29.60 34.05
CA VAL A 178 4.28 -30.60 34.63
C VAL A 178 4.55 -30.79 36.12
N THR A 179 5.79 -30.56 36.56
CA THR A 179 6.22 -30.85 37.94
C THR A 179 5.76 -29.77 38.93
N THR A 180 5.92 -28.50 38.56
CA THR A 180 5.60 -27.36 39.41
C THR A 180 4.21 -26.76 39.14
N LYS A 181 3.53 -27.21 38.07
CA LYS A 181 2.30 -26.60 37.54
C LYS A 181 2.46 -25.10 37.24
N CYS A 182 3.70 -24.66 37.01
CA CYS A 182 4.03 -23.29 36.62
C CYS A 182 4.17 -23.20 35.09
N LEU A 183 3.92 -22.01 34.56
CA LEU A 183 4.17 -21.69 33.15
C LEU A 183 5.50 -20.97 33.04
N ILE A 184 6.32 -21.41 32.09
CA ILE A 184 7.58 -20.78 31.73
C ILE A 184 7.37 -20.03 30.41
N ALA A 185 7.70 -18.75 30.40
CA ALA A 185 7.57 -17.90 29.24
C ALA A 185 8.88 -17.15 28.99
N GLU A 186 9.41 -17.26 27.77
CA GLU A 186 10.51 -16.44 27.29
C GLU A 186 9.92 -15.24 26.55
N CYS A 187 10.35 -14.02 26.90
CA CYS A 187 9.80 -12.82 26.28
C CYS A 187 10.85 -11.74 26.05
N TRP A 188 10.68 -11.01 24.94
CA TRP A 188 11.48 -9.83 24.63
C TRP A 188 10.91 -8.60 25.32
N VAL A 189 11.73 -7.95 26.15
CA VAL A 189 11.38 -6.71 26.85
C VAL A 189 12.44 -5.67 26.58
N PRO A 190 12.08 -4.43 26.19
CA PRO A 190 13.05 -3.34 26.10
C PRO A 190 13.73 -3.12 27.45
N SER A 191 15.06 -3.06 27.47
CA SER A 191 15.83 -2.94 28.72
C SER A 191 15.44 -1.72 29.57
N SER A 192 14.97 -0.65 28.94
CA SER A 192 14.49 0.56 29.61
C SER A 192 13.16 0.38 30.37
N ASP A 193 12.34 -0.59 29.98
CA ASP A 193 11.02 -0.83 30.54
C ASP A 193 10.97 -2.10 31.41
N PHE A 194 12.11 -2.77 31.63
CA PHE A 194 12.23 -4.00 32.43
C PHE A 194 11.68 -3.82 33.86
N GLU A 195 12.04 -2.72 34.53
CA GLU A 195 11.58 -2.46 35.89
C GLU A 195 10.05 -2.28 35.98
N ARG A 196 9.45 -1.63 34.97
CA ARG A 196 7.98 -1.45 34.90
C ARG A 196 7.26 -2.78 34.74
N VAL A 197 7.83 -3.70 33.98
CA VAL A 197 7.28 -5.05 33.81
C VAL A 197 7.36 -5.82 35.14
N CYS A 198 8.51 -5.79 35.83
CA CYS A 198 8.65 -6.41 37.15
C CYS A 198 7.61 -5.89 38.15
N GLN A 199 7.42 -4.57 38.21
CA GLN A 199 6.41 -3.95 39.07
C GLN A 199 4.98 -4.38 38.70
N ALA A 200 4.65 -4.45 37.40
CA ALA A 200 3.33 -4.86 36.93
C ALA A 200 3.02 -6.33 37.30
N ILE A 201 4.00 -7.22 37.19
CA ILE A 201 3.85 -8.63 37.54
C ILE A 201 3.71 -8.80 39.07
N ASN A 202 4.51 -8.07 39.86
CA ASN A 202 4.39 -8.08 41.33
C ASN A 202 3.00 -7.59 41.77
N ASN A 203 2.49 -6.51 41.19
CA ASN A 203 1.14 -6.01 41.45
C ASN A 203 0.06 -7.04 41.07
N GLY A 204 0.25 -7.76 39.96
CA GLY A 204 -0.62 -8.86 39.55
C GLY A 204 -0.63 -10.01 40.56
N CYS A 205 0.56 -10.40 41.06
CA CYS A 205 0.72 -11.42 42.08
C CYS A 205 0.02 -11.02 43.39
N SER A 206 0.28 -9.82 43.90
CA SER A 206 -0.36 -9.32 45.14
C SER A 206 -1.88 -9.29 45.04
N ARG A 207 -2.42 -8.96 43.87
CA ARG A 207 -3.88 -8.93 43.64
C ARG A 207 -4.50 -10.32 43.51
N SER A 208 -3.73 -11.30 43.02
CA SER A 208 -4.18 -12.69 42.90
C SER A 208 -4.21 -13.43 44.24
N GLY A 209 -3.49 -12.94 45.26
CA GLY A 209 -3.34 -13.61 46.55
C GLY A 209 -2.50 -14.89 46.50
N SER A 210 -1.78 -15.13 45.39
CA SER A 210 -0.85 -16.27 45.27
C SER A 210 0.33 -16.10 46.22
N THR A 211 0.73 -17.20 46.86
CA THR A 211 1.91 -17.28 47.74
C THR A 211 3.22 -17.46 46.98
N ILE A 212 3.15 -17.84 45.70
CA ILE A 212 4.34 -18.09 44.87
C ILE A 212 4.76 -16.78 44.18
N PRO A 213 5.94 -16.22 44.49
CA PRO A 213 6.43 -15.03 43.83
C PRO A 213 6.80 -15.33 42.37
N PRO A 214 6.54 -14.40 41.43
CA PRO A 214 6.99 -14.52 40.06
C PRO A 214 8.52 -14.45 40.01
N VAL A 215 9.16 -15.43 39.35
CA VAL A 215 10.62 -15.42 39.12
C VAL A 215 10.88 -14.82 37.74
N ILE A 216 11.61 -13.69 37.70
CA ILE A 216 11.99 -13.02 36.45
C ILE A 216 13.51 -13.00 36.40
N THR A 217 14.10 -13.72 35.46
CA THR A 217 15.55 -13.80 35.27
C THR A 217 15.93 -13.23 33.90
N PRO A 218 16.90 -12.29 33.83
CA PRO A 218 17.45 -11.88 32.55
C PRO A 218 18.26 -13.04 31.95
N MET A 219 17.93 -13.41 30.72
CA MET A 219 18.61 -14.48 29.98
C MET A 219 19.53 -13.91 28.90
N VAL A 220 20.63 -14.60 28.62
CA VAL A 220 21.45 -14.30 27.44
C VAL A 220 20.68 -14.74 26.19
N PRO A 221 20.47 -13.84 25.21
CA PRO A 221 19.68 -14.14 24.04
C PRO A 221 20.34 -15.23 23.19
N LYS A 222 19.58 -16.27 22.84
CA LYS A 222 20.00 -17.32 21.87
C LYS A 222 19.73 -16.89 20.42
N GLU A 223 18.67 -16.10 20.22
CA GLU A 223 18.22 -15.60 18.91
C GLU A 223 18.47 -14.10 18.79
N THR A 224 18.51 -13.61 17.55
CA THR A 224 18.57 -12.17 17.28
C THR A 224 17.30 -11.51 17.81
N PRO A 225 17.38 -10.50 18.69
CA PRO A 225 16.20 -9.84 19.24
C PRO A 225 15.45 -8.99 18.20
N PRO A 226 14.16 -8.69 18.44
CA PRO A 226 13.36 -7.84 17.56
C PRO A 226 13.82 -6.39 17.58
N SER A 227 13.58 -5.69 16.48
CA SER A 227 13.88 -4.26 16.35
C SER A 227 12.69 -3.41 16.81
N PHE A 228 12.96 -2.48 17.74
CA PHE A 228 11.96 -1.54 18.26
C PHE A 228 12.44 -0.10 18.12
N HIS A 229 11.65 0.73 17.45
CA HIS A 229 11.88 2.16 17.32
C HIS A 229 10.79 2.94 18.06
N ARG A 230 11.19 3.80 19.00
CA ARG A 230 10.26 4.71 19.68
C ARG A 230 9.87 5.83 18.72
N THR A 231 8.64 5.77 18.21
CA THR A 231 8.11 6.77 17.28
C THR A 231 7.28 7.82 18.02
N ASN A 232 7.43 9.07 17.59
CA ASN A 232 6.54 10.17 17.94
C ASN A 232 5.49 10.31 16.84
N LYS A 233 4.45 11.13 17.08
CA LYS A 233 3.39 11.41 16.08
C LYS A 233 3.92 11.88 14.72
N VAL A 234 5.05 12.59 14.70
CA VAL A 234 5.70 13.08 13.47
C VAL A 234 6.50 11.97 12.80
N THR A 235 7.26 11.18 13.58
CA THR A 235 8.18 10.18 13.02
C THR A 235 7.49 8.88 12.64
N SER A 236 6.28 8.60 13.16
CA SER A 236 5.55 7.36 12.87
C SER A 236 5.27 7.18 11.38
N GLY A 237 4.85 8.23 10.67
CA GLY A 237 4.54 8.14 9.24
C GLY A 237 5.79 7.82 8.40
N PHE A 238 6.91 8.47 8.69
CA PHE A 238 8.19 8.20 8.01
C PHE A 238 8.73 6.80 8.35
N GLN A 239 8.59 6.37 9.61
CA GLN A 239 9.00 5.03 10.02
C GLN A 239 8.20 3.95 9.30
N SER A 240 6.88 4.10 9.17
CA SER A 240 6.05 3.13 8.43
C SER A 240 6.48 2.98 6.96
N ILE A 241 6.91 4.06 6.31
CA ILE A 241 7.42 4.01 4.93
C ILE A 241 8.77 3.29 4.85
N VAL A 242 9.64 3.49 5.84
CA VAL A 242 10.91 2.77 5.94
C VAL A 242 10.67 1.27 6.19
N ASP A 243 9.81 0.94 7.16
CA ASP A 243 9.51 -0.44 7.54
C ASP A 243 8.82 -1.21 6.41
N SER A 244 8.13 -0.50 5.50
CA SER A 244 7.50 -1.11 4.31
C SER A 244 8.54 -1.66 3.30
N TYR A 245 9.77 -1.16 3.30
CA TYR A 245 10.85 -1.72 2.49
C TYR A 245 11.45 -2.98 3.13
N GLY A 246 11.58 -2.96 4.44
CA GLY A 246 12.12 -4.04 5.26
C GLY A 246 12.39 -3.53 6.67
N VAL A 247 12.44 -4.42 7.65
CA VAL A 247 12.67 -4.04 9.05
C VAL A 247 14.15 -4.08 9.38
N ALA A 248 14.63 -3.07 10.11
CA ALA A 248 16.04 -2.91 10.44
C ALA A 248 16.54 -4.11 11.25
N THR A 249 17.79 -4.52 11.04
CA THR A 249 18.42 -5.52 11.92
C THR A 249 18.69 -4.93 13.31
N TYR A 250 18.83 -5.80 14.31
CA TYR A 250 18.94 -5.35 15.69
C TYR A 250 20.17 -4.45 15.90
N ARG A 251 19.92 -3.24 16.41
CA ARG A 251 20.91 -2.16 16.62
C ARG A 251 21.60 -1.64 15.35
N GLU A 252 21.00 -1.85 14.17
CA GLU A 252 21.39 -1.18 12.93
C GLU A 252 20.96 0.30 12.95
N ILE A 253 21.62 1.11 12.12
CA ILE A 253 21.26 2.52 11.95
C ILE A 253 19.90 2.62 11.27
N ASN A 254 18.95 3.25 11.96
CA ASN A 254 17.64 3.54 11.40
C ASN A 254 17.77 4.63 10.30
N PRO A 255 17.30 4.40 9.07
CA PRO A 255 17.30 5.43 8.02
C PRO A 255 16.23 6.52 8.25
N ALA A 256 15.20 6.27 9.08
CA ALA A 256 14.06 7.16 9.26
C ALA A 256 14.43 8.60 9.64
N PRO A 257 15.35 8.88 10.59
CA PRO A 257 15.74 10.24 10.94
C PRO A 257 16.26 11.06 9.76
N PHE A 258 17.00 10.43 8.85
CA PHE A 258 17.50 11.09 7.64
C PHE A 258 16.38 11.27 6.62
N THR A 259 15.53 10.25 6.45
CA THR A 259 14.40 10.33 5.50
C THR A 259 13.43 11.45 5.85
N ILE A 260 13.26 11.83 7.13
CA ILE A 260 12.37 12.94 7.52
C ILE A 260 12.70 14.22 6.75
N ILE A 261 13.98 14.50 6.50
CA ILE A 261 14.42 15.72 5.82
C ILE A 261 14.75 15.49 4.34
N THR A 262 15.45 14.40 4.02
CA THR A 262 15.93 14.16 2.65
C THR A 262 14.78 13.78 1.71
N PHE A 263 13.76 13.07 2.22
CA PHE A 263 12.63 12.64 1.40
C PHE A 263 11.79 13.81 0.89
N PRO A 264 11.28 14.72 1.74
CA PRO A 264 10.57 15.90 1.27
C PRO A 264 11.44 16.83 0.40
N PHE A 265 12.74 16.90 0.66
CA PHE A 265 13.65 17.73 -0.13
C PHE A 265 13.82 17.21 -1.57
N LEU A 266 14.06 15.90 -1.77
CA LEU A 266 14.16 15.35 -3.14
C LEU A 266 12.83 15.41 -3.88
N PHE A 267 11.73 15.18 -3.17
CA PHE A 267 10.40 15.40 -3.72
C PHE A 267 10.23 16.85 -4.20
N ALA A 268 10.66 17.83 -3.40
CA ALA A 268 10.55 19.24 -3.75
C ALA A 268 11.39 19.62 -4.98
N VAL A 269 12.56 19.02 -5.17
CA VAL A 269 13.37 19.21 -6.38
C VAL A 269 12.62 18.71 -7.63
N MET A 270 11.87 17.60 -7.52
CA MET A 270 11.00 17.10 -8.60
C MET A 270 9.75 17.96 -8.81
N PHE A 271 9.15 18.44 -7.72
CA PHE A 271 7.88 19.17 -7.68
C PHE A 271 8.12 20.64 -7.26
N GLY A 272 9.01 21.32 -7.99
CA GLY A 272 9.50 22.65 -7.64
C GLY A 272 8.65 23.78 -8.20
N ASP A 273 7.42 23.95 -7.70
CA ASP A 273 6.53 25.09 -7.99
C ASP A 273 6.01 25.66 -6.67
N ALA A 274 6.24 26.95 -6.42
CA ALA A 274 5.86 27.56 -5.14
C ALA A 274 4.34 27.75 -4.99
N GLY A 275 3.59 27.85 -6.09
CA GLY A 275 2.13 27.91 -6.10
C GLY A 275 1.50 26.57 -5.72
N HIS A 276 1.92 25.49 -6.39
CA HIS A 276 1.45 24.13 -6.05
C HIS A 276 1.90 23.71 -4.65
N GLY A 277 3.14 24.03 -4.26
CA GLY A 277 3.67 23.79 -2.93
C GLY A 277 2.86 24.48 -1.84
N LEU A 278 2.40 25.72 -2.07
CA LEU A 278 1.53 26.44 -1.15
C LEU A 278 0.18 25.73 -0.95
N LEU A 279 -0.48 25.29 -2.02
CA LEU A 279 -1.75 24.56 -1.93
C LEU A 279 -1.60 23.25 -1.14
N MET A 280 -0.53 22.51 -1.39
CA MET A 280 -0.22 21.29 -0.66
C MET A 280 0.12 21.55 0.82
N ALA A 281 0.88 22.62 1.12
CA ALA A 281 1.19 23.04 2.48
C ALA A 281 -0.08 23.45 3.25
N LEU A 282 -1.00 24.18 2.60
CA LEU A 282 -2.29 24.56 3.18
C LEU A 282 -3.15 23.33 3.49
N PHE A 283 -3.21 22.36 2.56
CA PHE A 283 -3.93 21.11 2.78
C PHE A 283 -3.32 20.28 3.93
N GLY A 284 -1.99 20.15 3.96
CA GLY A 284 -1.27 19.50 5.05
C GLY A 284 -1.51 20.19 6.40
N ALA A 285 -1.44 21.53 6.45
CA ALA A 285 -1.69 22.32 7.64
C ALA A 285 -3.13 22.16 8.14
N TRP A 286 -4.11 22.15 7.23
CA TRP A 286 -5.51 21.93 7.56
C TRP A 286 -5.74 20.57 8.22
N MET A 287 -5.10 19.49 7.72
CA MET A 287 -5.16 18.16 8.35
C MET A 287 -4.51 18.12 9.73
N VAL A 288 -3.39 18.82 9.92
CA VAL A 288 -2.70 18.91 11.21
C VAL A 288 -3.54 19.69 12.24
N LEU A 289 -4.15 20.81 11.84
CA LEU A 289 -4.99 21.63 12.72
C LEU A 289 -6.28 20.91 13.15
N LYS A 290 -6.91 20.12 12.26
CA LYS A 290 -8.14 19.38 12.55
C LYS A 290 -7.93 17.93 13.04
N GLU A 291 -6.71 17.57 13.48
CA GLU A 291 -6.33 16.20 13.85
C GLU A 291 -7.33 15.52 14.81
N ARG A 292 -7.77 16.22 15.86
CA ARG A 292 -8.64 15.65 16.90
C ARG A 292 -10.02 15.27 16.38
N ASN A 293 -10.59 16.08 15.49
CA ASN A 293 -11.93 15.84 14.93
C ASN A 293 -11.89 14.74 13.86
N LEU A 294 -10.80 14.66 13.09
CA LEU A 294 -10.62 13.64 12.06
C LEU A 294 -10.30 12.26 12.66
N GLN A 295 -9.59 12.19 13.79
CA GLN A 295 -9.35 10.92 14.49
C GLN A 295 -10.62 10.31 15.09
N THR A 296 -11.58 11.14 15.51
CA THR A 296 -12.86 10.65 16.05
C THR A 296 -13.80 10.20 14.95
N GLN A 297 -13.75 10.84 13.78
CA GLN A 297 -14.46 10.44 12.58
C GLN A 297 -13.72 9.29 11.90
N LYS A 298 -13.95 8.05 12.37
CA LYS A 298 -13.42 6.83 11.72
C LYS A 298 -13.99 6.70 10.31
N SER A 299 -13.29 7.24 9.33
CA SER A 299 -13.57 7.03 7.91
C SER A 299 -13.11 5.63 7.51
N THR A 300 -13.95 4.92 6.76
CA THR A 300 -13.65 3.60 6.19
C THR A 300 -12.80 3.65 4.92
N ASN A 301 -12.58 4.84 4.35
CA ASN A 301 -11.81 4.97 3.11
C ASN A 301 -10.31 4.80 3.39
N GLU A 302 -9.74 3.70 2.90
CA GLU A 302 -8.31 3.37 3.04
C GLU A 302 -7.39 4.48 2.49
N ILE A 303 -7.75 5.06 1.34
CA ILE A 303 -6.99 6.15 0.71
C ILE A 303 -6.90 7.35 1.67
N TRP A 304 -8.02 7.72 2.29
CA TRP A 304 -8.03 8.82 3.26
C TRP A 304 -7.19 8.51 4.49
N LEU A 305 -7.23 7.26 4.98
CA LEU A 305 -6.41 6.83 6.10
C LEU A 305 -4.91 6.93 5.80
N MET A 306 -4.50 6.56 4.57
CA MET A 306 -3.12 6.71 4.11
C MET A 306 -2.67 8.18 4.12
N PHE A 307 -3.47 9.09 3.55
CA PHE A 307 -3.18 10.52 3.56
C PHE A 307 -3.14 11.09 4.99
N PHE A 308 -4.06 10.67 5.85
CA PHE A 308 -4.16 11.15 7.24
C PHE A 308 -2.97 10.70 8.11
N ASN A 309 -2.52 9.46 7.93
CA ASN A 309 -1.32 8.93 8.59
C ASN A 309 -0.06 9.68 8.13
N GLY A 310 -0.02 10.10 6.85
CA GLY A 310 1.07 10.88 6.25
C GLY A 310 0.99 12.41 6.42
N ARG A 311 0.12 12.96 7.26
CA ARG A 311 -0.16 14.42 7.31
C ARG A 311 1.07 15.31 7.50
N TYR A 312 2.01 14.92 8.37
CA TYR A 312 3.23 15.71 8.61
C TYR A 312 4.21 15.66 7.44
N MET A 313 4.19 14.55 6.68
CA MET A 313 5.01 14.39 5.49
C MET A 313 4.53 15.31 4.37
N ILE A 314 3.22 15.36 4.12
CA ILE A 314 2.61 16.25 3.12
C ILE A 314 2.88 17.72 3.46
N LEU A 315 2.76 18.10 4.74
CA LEU A 315 3.12 19.44 5.21
C LEU A 315 4.57 19.78 4.88
N LEU A 316 5.50 18.88 5.22
CA LEU A 316 6.93 19.11 5.02
C LEU A 316 7.29 19.16 3.53
N MET A 317 6.70 18.28 2.71
CA MET A 317 6.82 18.30 1.25
C MET A 317 6.33 19.63 0.66
N GLY A 318 5.20 20.16 1.14
CA GLY A 318 4.68 21.46 0.74
C GLY A 318 5.65 22.61 1.06
N LEU A 319 6.20 22.64 2.27
CA LEU A 319 7.16 23.68 2.69
C LEU A 319 8.47 23.63 1.87
N PHE A 320 9.01 22.43 1.62
CA PHE A 320 10.19 22.29 0.76
C PHE A 320 9.90 22.60 -0.70
N SER A 321 8.70 22.28 -1.20
CA SER A 321 8.26 22.63 -2.55
C SER A 321 8.16 24.16 -2.71
N ILE A 322 7.69 24.90 -1.70
CA ILE A 322 7.75 26.37 -1.70
C ILE A 322 9.21 26.85 -1.77
N TYR A 323 10.09 26.31 -0.93
CA TYR A 323 11.51 26.70 -0.93
C TYR A 323 12.19 26.48 -2.29
N THR A 324 12.01 25.30 -2.88
CA THR A 324 12.58 24.96 -4.18
C THR A 324 11.92 25.71 -5.34
N GLY A 325 10.60 25.92 -5.29
CA GLY A 325 9.87 26.74 -6.25
C GLY A 325 10.33 28.19 -6.27
N LEU A 326 10.66 28.76 -5.10
CA LEU A 326 11.25 30.09 -5.00
C LEU A 326 12.70 30.12 -5.54
N ILE A 327 13.48 29.05 -5.39
CA ILE A 327 14.81 28.92 -6.02
C ILE A 327 14.69 28.83 -7.54
N TYR A 328 13.74 28.06 -8.05
CA TYR A 328 13.45 27.98 -9.49
C TYR A 328 12.80 29.26 -10.03
N ASN A 329 12.31 30.11 -9.13
CA ASN A 329 11.57 31.32 -9.44
C ASN A 329 10.35 31.02 -10.33
N ASP A 330 9.58 30.01 -9.93
CA ASP A 330 8.39 29.55 -10.64
C ASP A 330 7.18 29.45 -9.69
N ILE A 331 6.13 30.22 -10.01
CA ILE A 331 4.81 30.19 -9.38
C ILE A 331 3.78 30.04 -10.50
N PHE A 332 3.11 28.88 -10.57
CA PHE A 332 2.10 28.61 -11.59
C PHE A 332 2.59 28.96 -13.01
N SER A 333 3.83 28.59 -13.36
CA SER A 333 4.52 28.90 -14.63
C SER A 333 4.92 30.37 -14.85
N LYS A 334 4.93 31.20 -13.80
CA LYS A 334 5.34 32.61 -13.87
C LYS A 334 6.46 32.91 -12.88
N SER A 335 7.39 33.76 -13.31
CA SER A 335 8.51 34.23 -12.48
C SER A 335 8.15 35.51 -11.72
N ILE A 336 8.68 35.67 -10.51
CA ILE A 336 8.53 36.89 -9.72
C ILE A 336 9.80 37.73 -9.84
N ASN A 337 9.65 39.03 -10.10
CA ASN A 337 10.75 39.99 -10.05
C ASN A 337 10.87 40.62 -8.65
N LEU A 338 11.55 39.94 -7.71
CA LEU A 338 11.76 40.48 -6.34
C LEU A 338 12.92 41.48 -6.25
N PHE A 339 14.07 41.17 -6.85
CA PHE A 339 15.32 41.93 -6.63
C PHE A 339 15.74 42.81 -7.82
N GLY A 340 14.91 42.89 -8.86
CA GLY A 340 15.29 43.49 -10.15
C GLY A 340 16.12 42.51 -10.99
N SER A 341 15.93 42.52 -12.31
CA SER A 341 16.71 41.67 -13.22
C SER A 341 18.16 42.14 -13.30
N SER A 342 19.12 41.21 -13.32
CA SER A 342 20.53 41.56 -13.48
C SER A 342 20.90 41.92 -14.92
N TRP A 343 20.06 41.48 -15.86
CA TRP A 343 20.19 41.85 -17.26
C TRP A 343 19.74 43.28 -17.48
N THR A 344 20.64 44.11 -18.04
CA THR A 344 20.30 45.46 -18.47
C THR A 344 20.29 45.56 -19.98
N VAL A 345 19.12 45.82 -20.57
CA VAL A 345 18.98 46.04 -22.02
C VAL A 345 19.21 47.52 -22.31
N LYS A 346 20.24 47.87 -23.08
CA LYS A 346 20.46 49.22 -23.63
C LYS A 346 20.37 49.15 -25.15
N ASN A 347 19.53 50.02 -25.75
CA ASN A 347 19.15 50.06 -27.17
C ASN A 347 18.33 48.86 -27.68
N ILE A 348 17.00 48.98 -27.59
CA ILE A 348 16.05 48.06 -28.23
C ILE A 348 15.86 48.52 -29.67
N SER A 349 16.40 47.79 -30.65
CA SER A 349 15.95 47.89 -32.05
C SER A 349 14.58 47.21 -32.19
N LYS A 350 13.71 47.71 -33.08
CA LYS A 350 12.35 47.17 -33.32
C LYS A 350 12.35 45.83 -34.07
N ASN A 351 13.18 44.86 -33.69
CA ASN A 351 13.13 43.50 -34.24
C ASN A 351 12.34 42.58 -33.31
N SER A 352 11.57 41.65 -33.89
CA SER A 352 10.71 40.71 -33.16
C SER A 352 11.48 39.69 -32.32
N LEU A 353 12.74 39.41 -32.67
CA LEU A 353 13.62 38.49 -31.94
C LEU A 353 15.02 39.11 -31.83
N ILE A 354 15.48 39.30 -30.60
CA ILE A 354 16.76 39.94 -30.28
C ILE A 354 17.59 38.95 -29.45
N THR A 355 18.79 38.63 -29.92
CA THR A 355 19.78 37.89 -29.13
C THR A 355 20.61 38.89 -28.33
N LEU A 356 20.48 38.84 -27.00
CA LEU A 356 21.30 39.66 -26.10
C LEU A 356 22.69 39.05 -25.96
N ASP A 357 23.73 39.86 -26.16
CA ASP A 357 25.10 39.45 -25.86
C ASP A 357 25.27 39.29 -24.34
N PRO A 358 25.85 38.18 -23.83
CA PRO A 358 26.09 37.98 -22.40
C PRO A 358 26.92 39.09 -21.73
N LYS A 359 27.57 39.99 -22.48
CA LYS A 359 28.26 41.19 -21.98
C LYS A 359 27.38 42.15 -21.18
N TYR A 360 26.05 42.08 -21.34
CA TYR A 360 25.07 42.90 -20.63
C TYR A 360 24.64 42.33 -19.27
N HIS A 361 25.23 41.20 -18.83
CA HIS A 361 25.01 40.59 -17.53
C HIS A 361 26.00 41.17 -16.49
N LYS A 362 25.51 41.91 -15.49
CA LYS A 362 26.37 42.65 -14.54
C LYS A 362 26.79 41.84 -13.32
N SER A 363 25.89 41.03 -12.76
CA SER A 363 26.13 40.25 -11.53
C SER A 363 25.22 39.01 -11.46
N PRO A 364 25.56 37.94 -10.73
CA PRO A 364 24.60 36.87 -10.48
C PRO A 364 23.36 37.40 -9.71
N TYR A 365 22.19 36.83 -10.00
CA TYR A 365 20.96 37.15 -9.25
C TYR A 365 21.10 36.67 -7.79
N LEU A 366 20.58 37.46 -6.84
CA LEU A 366 20.84 37.25 -5.41
C LEU A 366 20.25 35.94 -4.88
N PHE A 367 19.08 35.53 -5.38
CA PHE A 367 18.35 34.38 -4.88
C PHE A 367 17.53 33.69 -5.98
N GLY A 368 17.94 32.48 -6.35
CA GLY A 368 17.25 31.68 -7.37
C GLY A 368 17.64 32.05 -8.80
N ILE A 369 16.75 31.76 -9.75
CA ILE A 369 16.97 32.00 -11.19
C ILE A 369 16.44 33.39 -11.58
N ASP A 370 17.16 34.09 -12.46
CA ASP A 370 16.78 35.42 -12.95
C ASP A 370 15.41 35.37 -13.69
N PRO A 371 14.44 36.25 -13.35
CA PRO A 371 13.12 36.29 -14.00
C PRO A 371 13.15 36.46 -15.52
N VAL A 372 14.20 37.08 -16.07
CA VAL A 372 14.30 37.34 -17.53
C VAL A 372 14.28 36.06 -18.34
N TRP A 373 14.74 34.94 -17.77
CA TRP A 373 14.73 33.64 -18.45
C TRP A 373 13.32 33.15 -18.77
N GLN A 374 12.28 33.57 -18.04
CA GLN A 374 10.91 33.13 -18.34
C GLN A 374 10.36 33.72 -19.65
N LEU A 375 10.85 34.91 -20.03
CA LEU A 375 10.51 35.59 -21.28
C LEU A 375 11.39 35.14 -22.46
N ALA A 376 12.50 34.47 -22.19
CA ALA A 376 13.49 34.13 -23.19
C ALA A 376 13.09 32.89 -24.01
N SER A 377 13.31 32.93 -25.33
CA SER A 377 13.05 31.79 -26.22
C SER A 377 13.99 30.61 -25.97
N ASN A 378 15.20 30.87 -25.46
CA ASN A 378 16.23 29.86 -25.16
C ASN A 378 16.19 29.33 -23.71
N LYS A 379 15.09 29.54 -22.98
CA LYS A 379 14.97 29.12 -21.57
C LYS A 379 15.15 27.62 -21.34
N ILE A 380 14.63 26.79 -22.25
CA ILE A 380 14.64 25.32 -22.10
C ILE A 380 16.09 24.82 -22.14
N LEU A 381 16.92 25.38 -23.02
CA LEU A 381 18.32 25.01 -23.13
C LEU A 381 19.10 25.32 -21.83
N PHE A 382 18.84 26.49 -21.24
CA PHE A 382 19.46 26.90 -19.98
C PHE A 382 19.00 26.04 -18.79
N LEU A 383 17.68 25.92 -18.60
CA LEU A 383 17.07 25.16 -17.50
C LEU A 383 17.41 23.68 -17.57
N ASN A 384 17.48 23.10 -18.77
CA ASN A 384 17.88 21.71 -18.97
C ASN A 384 19.31 21.47 -18.47
N SER A 385 20.28 22.27 -18.93
CA SER A 385 21.67 22.15 -18.49
C SER A 385 21.82 22.37 -16.97
N TYR A 386 21.07 23.30 -16.38
CA TYR A 386 21.10 23.56 -14.94
C TYR A 386 20.53 22.39 -14.14
N LYS A 387 19.28 21.99 -14.42
CA LYS A 387 18.57 20.94 -13.65
C LYS A 387 19.25 19.58 -13.77
N MET A 388 19.78 19.22 -14.95
CA MET A 388 20.53 17.98 -15.14
C MET A 388 21.81 17.94 -14.28
N LYS A 389 22.56 19.05 -14.20
CA LYS A 389 23.77 19.10 -13.35
C LYS A 389 23.43 19.07 -11.86
N LEU A 390 22.36 19.77 -11.47
CA LEU A 390 21.87 19.76 -10.10
C LEU A 390 21.46 18.35 -9.65
N SER A 391 20.75 17.59 -10.50
CA SER A 391 20.33 16.22 -10.15
C SER A 391 21.51 15.29 -9.90
N VAL A 392 22.56 15.41 -10.71
CA VAL A 392 23.78 14.62 -10.58
C VAL A 392 24.54 14.98 -9.31
N ILE A 393 24.67 16.28 -8.99
CA ILE A 393 25.32 16.73 -7.75
C ILE A 393 24.58 16.19 -6.53
N LEU A 394 23.25 16.35 -6.49
CA LEU A 394 22.42 15.87 -5.38
C LEU A 394 22.47 14.35 -5.24
N GLY A 395 22.45 13.61 -6.35
CA GLY A 395 22.50 12.16 -6.35
C GLY A 395 23.80 11.61 -5.77
N VAL A 396 24.94 12.09 -6.25
CA VAL A 396 26.25 11.67 -5.75
C VAL A 396 26.43 12.07 -4.29
N ALA A 397 25.95 13.26 -3.87
CA ALA A 397 25.99 13.68 -2.47
C ALA A 397 25.16 12.77 -1.55
N GLN A 398 23.95 12.37 -1.96
CA GLN A 398 23.11 11.46 -1.20
C GLN A 398 23.70 10.05 -1.12
N MET A 399 24.22 9.52 -2.23
CA MET A 399 24.88 8.21 -2.22
C MET A 399 26.15 8.20 -1.36
N PHE A 400 26.96 9.26 -1.46
CA PHE A 400 28.16 9.42 -0.62
C PHE A 400 27.78 9.44 0.86
N PHE A 401 26.71 10.17 1.22
CA PHE A 401 26.18 10.16 2.58
C PHE A 401 25.73 8.76 3.02
N GLY A 402 25.05 7.98 2.15
CA GLY A 402 24.66 6.60 2.42
C GLY A 402 25.85 5.67 2.71
N VAL A 403 26.94 5.79 1.93
CA VAL A 403 28.17 5.02 2.17
C VAL A 403 28.84 5.42 3.48
N ILE A 404 28.80 6.70 3.88
CA ILE A 404 29.30 7.13 5.21
C ILE A 404 28.53 6.45 6.35
N LEU A 405 27.21 6.22 6.20
CA LEU A 405 26.43 5.53 7.22
C LEU A 405 26.85 4.07 7.41
N SER A 406 27.29 3.38 6.34
CA SER A 406 27.79 2.00 6.47
C SER A 406 29.05 1.92 7.34
N TYR A 407 29.92 2.93 7.31
CA TYR A 407 31.07 3.01 8.22
C TYR A 407 30.67 3.05 9.68
N PHE A 408 29.67 3.87 10.04
CA PHE A 408 29.19 3.92 11.42
C PHE A 408 28.62 2.58 11.86
N ASN A 409 27.94 1.87 10.96
CA ASN A 409 27.41 0.54 11.23
C ASN A 409 28.53 -0.49 11.50
N HIS A 410 29.54 -0.55 10.62
CA HIS A 410 30.68 -1.45 10.80
C HIS A 410 31.52 -1.13 12.04
N ARG A 411 31.65 0.16 12.39
CA ARG A 411 32.34 0.60 13.60
C ARG A 411 31.58 0.20 14.86
N PHE A 412 30.25 0.32 14.86
CA PHE A 412 29.41 -0.06 15.99
C PHE A 412 29.46 -1.58 16.25
N PHE A 413 29.39 -2.40 15.20
CA PHE A 413 29.53 -3.86 15.30
C PHE A 413 30.99 -4.34 15.44
N ALA A 414 31.97 -3.42 15.58
CA ALA A 414 33.39 -3.72 15.70
C ALA A 414 33.97 -4.62 14.59
N LYS A 415 33.39 -4.61 13.38
CA LYS A 415 33.85 -5.40 12.22
C LYS A 415 34.93 -4.65 11.44
N GLN A 416 36.15 -4.58 12.01
CA GLN A 416 37.28 -3.84 11.42
C GLN A 416 37.65 -4.31 9.99
N LEU A 417 37.48 -5.61 9.70
CA LEU A 417 37.77 -6.20 8.40
C LEU A 417 36.89 -5.60 7.29
N ASN A 418 35.60 -5.41 7.56
CA ASN A 418 34.65 -4.83 6.60
C ASN A 418 34.95 -3.34 6.35
N VAL A 419 35.40 -2.60 7.38
CA VAL A 419 35.83 -1.20 7.20
C VAL A 419 36.99 -1.10 6.21
N LEU A 420 38.01 -1.95 6.36
CA LEU A 420 39.19 -1.91 5.51
C LEU A 420 38.93 -2.45 4.09
N CYS A 421 38.13 -3.51 3.98
CA CYS A 421 37.98 -4.25 2.72
C CYS A 421 36.75 -3.84 1.89
N GLU A 422 35.73 -3.23 2.50
CA GLU A 422 34.50 -2.83 1.82
C GLU A 422 34.38 -1.31 1.77
N PHE A 423 34.32 -0.66 2.93
CA PHE A 423 34.04 0.78 3.00
C PHE A 423 35.10 1.67 2.30
N ILE A 424 36.39 1.43 2.55
CA ILE A 424 37.47 2.24 1.96
C ILE A 424 37.49 2.12 0.42
N PRO A 425 37.53 0.91 -0.17
CA PRO A 425 37.46 0.76 -1.62
C PRO A 425 36.19 1.35 -2.24
N GLN A 426 35.03 1.21 -1.58
CA GLN A 426 33.77 1.78 -2.03
C GLN A 426 33.82 3.32 -2.13
N ILE A 427 34.31 4.00 -1.10
CA ILE A 427 34.47 5.46 -1.13
C ILE A 427 35.45 5.90 -2.21
N ILE A 428 36.61 5.26 -2.30
CA ILE A 428 37.64 5.62 -3.28
C ILE A 428 37.07 5.45 -4.69
N PHE A 429 36.39 4.34 -4.97
CA PHE A 429 35.75 4.09 -6.26
C PHE A 429 34.70 5.16 -6.61
N LEU A 430 33.78 5.46 -5.68
CA LEU A 430 32.72 6.43 -5.90
C LEU A 430 33.25 7.85 -6.12
N LEU A 431 34.18 8.31 -5.27
CA LEU A 431 34.76 9.65 -5.36
C LEU A 431 35.68 9.81 -6.57
N SER A 432 36.40 8.76 -6.98
CA SER A 432 37.33 8.83 -8.12
C SER A 432 36.61 9.09 -9.45
N ILE A 433 35.42 8.49 -9.64
CA ILE A 433 34.64 8.64 -10.88
C ILE A 433 33.63 9.79 -10.74
N PHE A 434 32.66 9.64 -9.84
CA PHE A 434 31.51 10.53 -9.77
C PHE A 434 31.79 11.77 -8.91
N GLY A 435 32.62 11.66 -7.88
CA GLY A 435 33.12 12.82 -7.13
C GLY A 435 33.94 13.77 -8.03
N TYR A 436 34.81 13.22 -8.88
CA TYR A 436 35.55 13.99 -9.87
C TYR A 436 34.64 14.68 -10.89
N MET A 437 33.59 13.99 -11.38
CA MET A 437 32.59 14.60 -12.25
C MET A 437 31.93 15.83 -11.61
N ASN A 438 31.53 15.73 -10.34
CA ASN A 438 30.95 16.86 -9.61
C ASN A 438 31.93 18.01 -9.45
N LEU A 439 33.20 17.72 -9.17
CA LEU A 439 34.25 18.73 -9.10
C LEU A 439 34.39 19.46 -10.46
N LEU A 440 34.38 18.74 -11.58
CA LEU A 440 34.42 19.35 -12.92
C LEU A 440 33.21 20.25 -13.19
N ILE A 441 32.02 19.92 -12.69
CA ILE A 441 30.83 20.79 -12.80
C ILE A 441 31.08 22.12 -12.08
N PHE A 442 31.56 22.08 -10.83
CA PHE A 442 31.87 23.30 -10.07
C PHE A 442 32.99 24.12 -10.70
N VAL A 443 34.07 23.47 -11.14
CA VAL A 443 35.17 24.15 -11.85
C VAL A 443 34.68 24.80 -13.13
N LYS A 444 33.79 24.15 -13.88
CA LYS A 444 33.20 24.73 -15.09
C LYS A 444 32.39 25.99 -14.77
N TRP A 445 31.61 25.97 -13.69
CA TRP A 445 30.82 27.12 -13.24
C TRP A 445 31.68 28.30 -12.75
N MET A 446 32.88 28.05 -12.21
CA MET A 446 33.76 29.12 -11.72
C MET A 446 34.71 29.68 -12.79
N LYS A 447 35.20 28.86 -13.73
CA LYS A 447 36.34 29.22 -14.59
C LYS A 447 35.96 29.82 -15.96
N TYR A 448 34.81 29.43 -16.52
CA TYR A 448 34.41 29.83 -17.87
C TYR A 448 33.36 30.93 -17.82
N ASP A 449 33.73 32.11 -18.32
CA ASP A 449 32.88 33.30 -18.40
C ASP A 449 32.59 33.66 -19.88
N HIS A 450 31.77 34.68 -20.13
CA HIS A 450 31.34 35.16 -21.44
C HIS A 450 32.49 35.39 -22.44
N THR A 451 33.68 35.80 -21.95
CA THR A 451 34.88 36.02 -22.77
C THR A 451 35.52 34.74 -23.34
N LYS A 452 35.24 33.57 -22.75
CA LYS A 452 35.83 32.27 -23.12
C LYS A 452 34.77 31.23 -23.51
N SER A 453 33.61 31.68 -23.99
CA SER A 453 32.46 30.82 -24.32
C SER A 453 32.75 29.77 -25.40
N ALA A 454 33.55 30.12 -26.41
CA ALA A 454 33.93 29.22 -27.52
C ALA A 454 34.89 28.10 -27.10
N GLU A 455 35.59 28.26 -25.98
CA GLU A 455 36.60 27.33 -25.45
C GLU A 455 36.05 26.46 -24.31
N ALA A 456 34.75 26.55 -24.01
CA ALA A 456 34.13 25.81 -22.91
C ALA A 456 33.99 24.32 -23.24
N PRO A 457 34.75 23.42 -22.58
CA PRO A 457 34.76 22.01 -22.93
C PRO A 457 33.50 21.28 -22.46
N SER A 458 33.15 20.20 -23.15
CA SER A 458 32.02 19.35 -22.78
C SER A 458 32.42 18.37 -21.67
N ILE A 459 31.64 18.35 -20.58
CA ILE A 459 31.92 17.47 -19.42
C ILE A 459 31.72 16.00 -19.79
N LEU A 460 30.69 15.71 -20.61
CA LEU A 460 30.33 14.35 -21.00
C LEU A 460 31.44 13.69 -21.84
N ILE A 461 31.92 14.38 -22.89
CA ILE A 461 32.99 13.84 -23.73
C ILE A 461 34.28 13.69 -22.95
N ASN A 462 34.58 14.61 -22.02
CA ASN A 462 35.75 14.51 -21.17
C ASN A 462 35.68 13.28 -20.25
N MET A 463 34.50 12.96 -19.72
CA MET A 463 34.27 11.76 -18.92
C MET A 463 34.42 10.47 -19.75
N ILE A 464 33.88 10.45 -20.97
CA ILE A 464 34.04 9.31 -21.90
C ILE A 464 35.51 9.11 -22.26
N ASN A 465 36.22 10.20 -22.58
CA ASN A 465 37.63 10.19 -22.92
C ASN A 465 38.53 9.75 -21.75
N MET A 466 38.14 10.07 -20.52
CA MET A 466 38.82 9.58 -19.31
C MET A 466 38.81 8.04 -19.24
N PHE A 467 37.67 7.40 -19.50
CA PHE A 467 37.58 5.93 -19.52
C PHE A 467 38.27 5.31 -20.74
N LEU A 468 38.23 5.97 -21.90
CA LEU A 468 38.85 5.49 -23.14
C LEU A 468 40.36 5.79 -23.21
N MET A 469 40.92 6.49 -22.21
CA MET A 469 42.30 7.00 -22.17
C MET A 469 42.71 7.78 -23.43
N LYS A 470 41.76 8.40 -24.14
CA LYS A 470 42.01 9.21 -25.34
C LYS A 470 42.09 10.67 -24.94
N TYR A 471 43.28 11.24 -24.99
CA TYR A 471 43.51 12.66 -24.75
C TYR A 471 43.66 13.37 -26.09
N ALA A 472 42.95 14.48 -26.27
CA ALA A 472 43.05 15.26 -27.50
C ALA A 472 44.42 15.96 -27.58
N ASP A 473 45.09 15.82 -28.72
CA ASP A 473 46.29 16.60 -29.05
C ASP A 473 45.91 18.04 -29.39
N GLU A 474 46.88 18.97 -29.31
CA GLU A 474 46.71 20.42 -29.56
C GLU A 474 46.11 20.77 -30.95
N SER A 475 45.99 19.80 -31.86
CA SER A 475 45.45 19.92 -33.21
C SER A 475 43.92 19.72 -33.34
N GLN A 476 43.20 19.41 -32.25
CA GLN A 476 41.74 19.17 -32.25
C GLN A 476 40.91 20.39 -31.79
N PRO A 477 39.61 20.49 -32.15
CA PRO A 477 38.84 21.72 -31.95
C PRO A 477 38.74 22.14 -30.46
N LYS A 478 38.73 23.46 -30.23
CA LYS A 478 38.88 24.14 -28.93
C LYS A 478 37.99 23.63 -27.77
N TYR A 479 36.86 22.99 -28.07
CA TYR A 479 35.97 22.38 -27.06
C TYR A 479 36.49 21.04 -26.48
N LEU A 480 37.60 20.51 -26.99
CA LEU A 480 38.30 19.33 -26.46
C LEU A 480 39.52 19.68 -25.58
N GLN A 481 39.80 20.97 -25.34
CA GLN A 481 40.94 21.39 -24.54
C GLN A 481 40.79 21.01 -23.05
N PRO A 482 41.91 20.73 -22.36
CA PRO A 482 41.89 20.34 -20.96
C PRO A 482 41.39 21.48 -20.05
N PHE A 483 40.57 21.12 -19.05
CA PHE A 483 40.01 22.01 -18.04
C PHE A 483 41.09 22.70 -17.18
N TYR A 484 42.20 22.02 -16.90
CA TYR A 484 43.30 22.52 -16.06
C TYR A 484 44.64 21.87 -16.42
N SER A 485 45.74 22.53 -16.07
CA SER A 485 47.10 22.03 -16.27
C SER A 485 47.32 20.72 -15.49
N GLY A 486 47.79 19.67 -16.17
CA GLY A 486 48.04 18.36 -15.55
C GLY A 486 46.82 17.42 -15.51
N GLN A 487 45.70 17.74 -16.18
CA GLN A 487 44.49 16.91 -16.19
C GLN A 487 44.74 15.44 -16.56
N LYS A 488 45.59 15.17 -17.56
CA LYS A 488 45.96 13.81 -18.00
C LYS A 488 46.55 12.98 -16.86
N PHE A 489 47.42 13.58 -16.05
CA PHE A 489 48.07 12.91 -14.93
C PHE A 489 47.04 12.54 -13.84
N PHE A 490 46.21 13.50 -13.43
CA PHE A 490 45.18 13.26 -12.42
C PHE A 490 44.12 12.25 -12.86
N GLN A 491 43.63 12.33 -14.10
CA GLN A 491 42.64 11.39 -14.64
C GLN A 491 43.18 9.97 -14.70
N THR A 492 44.45 9.81 -15.08
CA THR A 492 45.11 8.49 -15.11
C THR A 492 45.24 7.91 -13.69
N ILE A 493 45.60 8.72 -12.70
CA ILE A 493 45.67 8.27 -11.29
C ILE A 493 44.29 7.87 -10.76
N LEU A 494 43.27 8.68 -10.98
CA LEU A 494 41.89 8.42 -10.52
C LEU A 494 41.31 7.15 -11.13
N LEU A 495 41.56 6.92 -12.42
CA LEU A 495 41.12 5.70 -13.10
C LEU A 495 41.87 4.47 -12.57
N LEU A 496 43.18 4.58 -12.37
CA LEU A 496 44.00 3.48 -11.85
C LEU A 496 43.62 3.15 -10.39
N SER A 497 43.35 4.15 -9.55
CA SER A 497 42.83 3.91 -8.20
C SER A 497 41.47 3.23 -8.21
N ALA A 498 40.56 3.65 -9.09
CA ALA A 498 39.25 2.99 -9.25
C ALA A 498 39.38 1.53 -9.71
N LEU A 499 40.32 1.22 -10.61
CA LEU A 499 40.55 -0.14 -11.11
C LEU A 499 41.15 -1.04 -10.02
N ILE A 500 42.11 -0.54 -9.24
CA ILE A 500 42.71 -1.29 -8.11
C ILE A 500 41.69 -1.61 -7.01
N CYS A 501 40.70 -0.75 -6.80
CA CYS A 501 39.65 -0.98 -5.80
C CYS A 501 38.83 -2.25 -6.08
N ILE A 502 38.68 -2.67 -7.35
CA ILE A 502 37.87 -3.84 -7.72
C ILE A 502 38.53 -5.15 -7.22
N PRO A 503 39.80 -5.47 -7.57
CA PRO A 503 40.48 -6.62 -6.98
C PRO A 503 40.64 -6.53 -5.46
N TRP A 504 40.81 -5.32 -4.90
CA TRP A 504 40.91 -5.12 -3.46
C TRP A 504 39.65 -5.68 -2.76
N MET A 505 38.47 -5.25 -3.18
CA MET A 505 37.21 -5.66 -2.54
C MET A 505 36.90 -7.15 -2.76
N LEU A 506 37.26 -7.70 -3.92
CA LEU A 506 36.97 -9.09 -4.28
C LEU A 506 37.86 -10.09 -3.54
N VAL A 507 39.18 -9.87 -3.50
CA VAL A 507 40.16 -10.88 -3.07
C VAL A 507 40.56 -10.74 -1.60
N ILE A 508 40.69 -9.51 -1.09
CA ILE A 508 41.34 -9.28 0.21
C ILE A 508 40.46 -9.77 1.37
N LYS A 509 39.15 -9.54 1.33
CA LYS A 509 38.20 -9.98 2.36
C LYS A 509 38.15 -11.52 2.53
N PRO A 510 37.88 -12.33 1.49
CA PRO A 510 37.83 -13.79 1.65
C PRO A 510 39.19 -14.37 2.05
N TYR A 511 40.28 -13.82 1.51
CA TYR A 511 41.63 -14.25 1.88
C TYR A 511 41.94 -14.02 3.37
N LEU A 512 41.58 -12.84 3.90
CA LEU A 512 41.84 -12.51 5.30
C LEU A 512 40.96 -13.33 6.25
N LEU A 513 39.70 -13.60 5.87
CA LEU A 513 38.81 -14.50 6.60
C LEU A 513 39.33 -15.94 6.64
N LYS A 514 39.84 -16.46 5.50
CA LYS A 514 40.48 -17.79 5.45
C LYS A 514 41.68 -17.88 6.39
N LYS A 515 42.57 -16.89 6.35
CA LYS A 515 43.74 -16.84 7.24
C LYS A 515 43.36 -16.78 8.71
N GLN A 516 42.31 -16.01 9.07
CA GLN A 516 41.80 -15.98 10.44
C GLN A 516 41.25 -17.34 10.89
N ASN A 517 40.56 -18.06 10.00
CA ASN A 517 40.05 -19.39 10.31
C ASN A 517 41.19 -20.42 10.49
N GLU A 518 42.18 -20.43 9.60
CA GLU A 518 43.36 -21.29 9.73
C GLU A 518 44.13 -21.02 11.03
N LEU A 519 44.24 -19.75 11.46
CA LEU A 519 44.85 -19.40 12.74
C LEU A 519 43.99 -19.88 13.92
N LYS A 520 42.66 -19.69 13.89
CA LYS A 520 41.76 -20.21 14.94
C LYS A 520 41.86 -21.72 15.07
N LEU A 521 41.96 -22.45 13.96
CA LEU A 521 42.17 -23.90 13.95
C LEU A 521 43.54 -24.30 14.53
N ARG A 522 44.58 -23.47 14.37
CA ARG A 522 45.91 -23.72 14.95
C ARG A 522 46.04 -23.40 16.44
N PHE A 523 45.22 -22.48 16.97
CA PHE A 523 45.24 -22.07 18.38
C PHE A 523 44.20 -22.79 19.25
N HIS A 524 43.28 -23.57 18.67
CA HIS A 524 42.37 -24.41 19.43
C HIS A 524 43.07 -25.73 19.81
N ASN A 525 43.36 -25.92 21.09
CA ASN A 525 43.95 -27.16 21.62
C ASN A 525 42.95 -28.33 21.42
N PRO A 526 43.38 -29.49 20.89
CA PRO A 526 42.50 -30.66 20.76
C PRO A 526 42.05 -31.27 22.10
N ASN A 527 42.59 -30.85 23.24
CA ASN A 527 42.33 -31.49 24.53
C ASN A 527 41.05 -31.03 25.26
N ASP A 528 40.39 -29.92 24.85
CA ASP A 528 39.17 -29.43 25.51
C ASP A 528 37.87 -30.09 24.98
N THR A 529 37.94 -30.84 23.88
CA THR A 529 36.76 -31.50 23.30
C THR A 529 36.45 -32.86 23.93
N ASP A 530 37.47 -33.57 24.42
CA ASP A 530 37.28 -34.92 24.99
C ASP A 530 36.73 -34.92 26.44
N GLN A 531 36.86 -33.83 27.20
CA GLN A 531 36.32 -33.76 28.56
C GLN A 531 34.82 -33.43 28.64
N MET A 532 34.22 -32.84 27.60
CA MET A 532 32.79 -32.50 27.61
C MET A 532 31.88 -33.62 27.09
N ILE A 533 32.43 -34.60 26.38
CA ILE A 533 31.67 -35.73 25.82
C ILE A 533 31.53 -36.87 26.85
N ALA A 534 32.49 -37.04 27.76
CA ALA A 534 32.48 -38.16 28.70
C ALA A 534 31.54 -38.02 29.91
N ASN A 535 31.02 -36.82 30.22
CA ASN A 535 30.24 -36.57 31.45
C ASN A 535 28.70 -36.60 31.28
N ASN A 536 28.18 -36.81 30.07
CA ASN A 536 26.74 -36.69 29.79
C ASN A 536 26.02 -38.02 29.49
N ASP A 537 26.68 -39.17 29.59
CA ASP A 537 26.09 -40.47 29.18
C ASP A 537 25.45 -41.30 30.30
N ASP A 538 25.26 -40.76 31.52
CA ASP A 538 24.48 -41.44 32.55
C ASP A 538 23.19 -40.68 32.92
N HIS A 539 22.06 -41.33 32.60
CA HIS A 539 20.67 -41.08 33.02
C HIS A 539 19.78 -40.16 32.16
N VAL A 540 19.16 -40.69 31.09
CA VAL A 540 17.74 -40.41 30.79
C VAL A 540 17.05 -41.63 30.17
N VAL A 541 15.96 -42.05 30.80
CA VAL A 541 15.05 -43.14 30.43
C VAL A 541 14.17 -42.75 29.23
N ASN A 542 14.06 -43.66 28.26
CA ASN A 542 13.15 -43.61 27.10
C ASN A 542 11.67 -43.50 27.50
N ILE A 543 10.94 -42.51 26.97
CA ILE A 543 9.51 -42.62 26.66
C ILE A 543 9.23 -41.87 25.33
N GLU A 544 8.84 -42.62 24.31
CA GLU A 544 8.29 -42.14 23.03
C GLU A 544 6.80 -41.75 23.17
N ASN A 545 6.38 -40.66 22.52
CA ASN A 545 5.23 -40.58 21.58
C ASN A 545 4.78 -39.11 21.30
N GLY A 546 4.91 -38.66 20.05
CA GLY A 546 4.32 -37.40 19.54
C GLY A 546 4.97 -36.90 18.24
N PRO A 547 4.23 -36.31 17.27
CA PRO A 547 4.60 -36.31 15.87
C PRO A 547 5.74 -35.35 15.51
N LYS A 548 6.56 -35.80 14.55
CA LYS A 548 7.72 -35.09 13.98
C LYS A 548 7.28 -33.78 13.30
N HIS A 549 7.40 -32.66 14.03
CA HIS A 549 7.53 -31.35 13.39
C HIS A 549 9.02 -31.09 13.14
N SER A 550 9.36 -30.99 11.85
CA SER A 550 10.65 -30.55 11.36
C SER A 550 10.83 -29.05 11.65
N SER A 551 11.28 -28.72 12.86
CA SER A 551 11.83 -27.40 13.16
C SER A 551 13.35 -27.52 13.25
N SER A 552 14.01 -27.05 12.21
CA SER A 552 15.45 -26.81 12.14
C SER A 552 15.88 -25.89 13.27
N ALA A 553 16.31 -26.51 14.37
CA ALA A 553 16.92 -25.82 15.50
C ALA A 553 18.32 -25.32 15.10
N HIS A 554 18.44 -24.04 14.79
CA HIS A 554 19.71 -23.33 14.78
C HIS A 554 20.18 -23.10 16.23
N GLY A 555 20.57 -24.19 16.90
CA GLY A 555 21.56 -24.11 17.98
C GLY A 555 22.91 -23.79 17.35
N SER A 556 23.79 -23.11 18.09
CA SER A 556 25.13 -22.67 17.67
C SER A 556 26.03 -23.84 17.24
N GLN A 557 25.75 -24.43 16.08
CA GLN A 557 26.73 -25.19 15.34
C GLN A 557 27.73 -24.18 14.79
N ASN A 558 29.02 -24.51 14.90
CA ASN A 558 30.03 -24.00 13.98
C ASN A 558 29.42 -24.01 12.57
N GLU A 559 29.01 -22.85 12.06
CA GLU A 559 28.78 -22.71 10.62
C GLU A 559 30.09 -23.19 10.00
N LYS A 560 30.00 -24.31 9.27
CA LYS A 560 31.13 -24.79 8.48
C LYS A 560 31.59 -23.59 7.67
N PHE A 561 32.83 -23.14 7.90
CA PHE A 561 33.41 -22.05 7.14
C PHE A 561 33.47 -22.49 5.67
N ASP A 562 32.42 -22.19 4.91
CA ASP A 562 32.38 -22.48 3.50
C ASP A 562 33.06 -21.32 2.78
N PHE A 563 34.32 -21.56 2.43
CA PHE A 563 35.11 -20.61 1.69
C PHE A 563 34.51 -20.31 0.32
N GLY A 564 33.81 -21.28 -0.30
CA GLY A 564 33.12 -21.11 -1.57
C GLY A 564 32.01 -20.08 -1.47
N ASP A 565 31.12 -20.22 -0.49
CA ASP A 565 29.99 -19.30 -0.27
C ASP A 565 30.46 -17.86 0.00
N ILE A 566 31.52 -17.69 0.79
CA ILE A 566 32.09 -16.36 1.09
C ILE A 566 32.63 -15.71 -0.19
N ILE A 567 33.34 -16.46 -1.05
CA ILE A 567 33.84 -15.93 -2.33
C ILE A 567 32.68 -15.54 -3.25
N VAL A 568 31.67 -16.41 -3.38
CA VAL A 568 30.52 -16.15 -4.26
C VAL A 568 29.76 -14.91 -3.80
N ASN A 569 29.41 -14.84 -2.51
CA ASN A 569 28.71 -13.69 -1.94
C ASN A 569 29.52 -12.39 -2.09
N GLN A 570 30.83 -12.43 -1.81
CA GLN A 570 31.69 -11.25 -1.98
C GLN A 570 31.82 -10.81 -3.45
N SER A 571 31.84 -11.76 -4.37
CA SER A 571 31.90 -11.49 -5.82
C SER A 571 30.62 -10.82 -6.29
N ILE A 572 29.45 -11.34 -5.88
CA ILE A 572 28.14 -10.74 -6.18
C ILE A 572 28.08 -9.31 -5.61
N HIS A 573 28.42 -9.13 -4.33
CA HIS A 573 28.42 -7.81 -3.70
C HIS A 573 29.34 -6.80 -4.40
N THR A 574 30.51 -7.26 -4.86
CA THR A 574 31.46 -6.41 -5.60
C THR A 574 30.89 -5.97 -6.95
N ILE A 575 30.33 -6.90 -7.72
CA ILE A 575 29.73 -6.64 -9.04
C ILE A 575 28.51 -5.72 -8.90
N GLU A 576 27.63 -6.04 -7.95
CA GLU A 576 26.43 -5.26 -7.65
C GLU A 576 26.79 -3.83 -7.23
N TYR A 577 27.81 -3.66 -6.37
CA TYR A 577 28.23 -2.32 -5.96
C TYR A 577 28.80 -1.50 -7.13
N CYS A 578 29.70 -2.07 -7.94
CA CYS A 578 30.33 -1.36 -9.04
C CYS A 578 29.33 -0.97 -10.14
N LEU A 579 28.50 -1.93 -10.61
CA LEU A 579 27.47 -1.67 -11.60
C LEU A 579 26.34 -0.80 -11.03
N GLY A 580 25.95 -1.06 -9.79
CA GLY A 580 24.95 -0.29 -9.06
C GLY A 580 25.37 1.17 -8.89
N SER A 581 26.65 1.47 -8.62
CA SER A 581 27.10 2.87 -8.48
C SER A 581 26.91 3.69 -9.77
N ILE A 582 27.10 3.08 -10.94
CA ILE A 582 26.85 3.71 -12.24
C ILE A 582 25.35 3.86 -12.49
N SER A 583 24.61 2.76 -12.32
CA SER A 583 23.16 2.72 -12.52
C SER A 583 22.42 3.70 -11.60
N HIS A 584 22.77 3.74 -10.32
CA HIS A 584 22.17 4.60 -9.31
C HIS A 584 22.46 6.08 -9.61
N THR A 585 23.68 6.43 -10.02
CA THR A 585 23.99 7.82 -10.40
C THR A 585 23.16 8.26 -11.61
N ALA A 586 23.02 7.42 -12.64
CA ALA A 586 22.18 7.72 -13.80
C ALA A 586 20.69 7.81 -13.41
N SER A 587 20.25 6.99 -12.46
CA SER A 587 18.89 6.98 -11.91
C SER A 587 18.46 8.33 -11.32
N TYR A 588 19.39 9.11 -10.76
CA TYR A 588 19.11 10.44 -10.24
C TYR A 588 18.74 11.48 -11.32
N LEU A 589 18.98 11.21 -12.61
CA LEU A 589 18.49 12.06 -13.70
C LEU A 589 16.96 12.19 -13.71
N ARG A 590 16.22 11.29 -13.03
CA ARG A 590 14.77 11.42 -12.81
C ARG A 590 14.39 12.72 -12.10
N LEU A 591 15.21 13.21 -11.17
CA LEU A 591 14.96 14.49 -10.49
C LEU A 591 14.85 15.63 -11.52
N TRP A 592 15.73 15.62 -12.52
CA TRP A 592 15.70 16.58 -13.62
C TRP A 592 14.52 16.34 -14.56
N ALA A 593 14.33 15.11 -15.05
CA ALA A 593 13.31 14.81 -16.05
C ALA A 593 11.90 15.19 -15.55
N LEU A 594 11.57 14.82 -14.30
CA LEU A 594 10.25 15.09 -13.73
C LEU A 594 10.05 16.58 -13.40
N SER A 595 11.09 17.26 -12.90
CA SER A 595 11.00 18.71 -12.64
C SER A 595 10.94 19.55 -13.92
N LEU A 596 11.46 19.06 -15.04
CA LEU A 596 11.27 19.70 -16.34
C LEU A 596 9.85 19.45 -16.86
N ALA A 597 9.37 18.21 -16.80
CA ALA A 597 8.00 17.85 -17.20
C ALA A 597 6.95 18.66 -16.44
N HIS A 598 7.06 18.75 -15.11
CA HIS A 598 6.14 19.51 -14.27
C HIS A 598 6.09 21.00 -14.66
N ALA A 599 7.24 21.63 -14.85
CA ALA A 599 7.32 23.04 -15.26
C ALA A 599 6.70 23.27 -16.66
N GLN A 600 6.93 22.35 -17.61
CA GLN A 600 6.35 22.45 -18.95
C GLN A 600 4.85 22.20 -18.96
N LEU A 601 4.35 21.24 -18.18
CA LEU A 601 2.92 20.96 -18.10
C LEU A 601 2.17 22.12 -17.45
N SER A 602 2.73 22.73 -16.39
CA SER A 602 2.21 23.95 -15.76
C SER A 602 2.13 25.11 -16.76
N GLU A 603 3.16 25.30 -17.58
CA GLU A 603 3.19 26.34 -18.62
C GLU A 603 2.18 26.13 -19.74
N VAL A 604 2.02 24.89 -20.22
CA VAL A 604 1.02 24.55 -21.24
C VAL A 604 -0.39 24.80 -20.70
N LEU A 605 -0.65 24.41 -19.45
CA LEU A 605 -1.95 24.59 -18.82
C LEU A 605 -2.27 26.09 -18.65
N TRP A 606 -1.30 26.90 -18.24
CA TRP A 606 -1.45 28.36 -18.19
C TRP A 606 -1.72 28.98 -19.57
N SER A 607 -0.90 28.64 -20.57
CA SER A 607 -0.96 29.26 -21.90
C SER A 607 -2.17 28.82 -22.73
N MET A 608 -2.62 27.58 -22.62
CA MET A 608 -3.76 27.07 -23.39
C MET A 608 -5.11 27.38 -22.73
N VAL A 609 -5.19 27.28 -21.40
CA VAL A 609 -6.48 27.42 -20.69
C VAL A 609 -6.64 28.83 -20.15
N PHE A 610 -5.72 29.28 -19.30
CA PHE A 610 -5.92 30.54 -18.57
C PHE A 610 -5.74 31.77 -19.46
N HIS A 611 -4.80 31.75 -20.42
CA HIS A 611 -4.60 32.85 -21.36
C HIS A 611 -5.84 33.14 -22.23
N ALA A 612 -6.59 32.12 -22.63
CA ALA A 612 -7.83 32.29 -23.39
C ALA A 612 -8.90 33.06 -22.59
N GLY A 613 -8.95 32.87 -21.26
CA GLY A 613 -9.86 33.58 -20.36
C GLY A 613 -9.53 35.06 -20.16
N LEU A 614 -8.28 35.48 -20.42
CA LEU A 614 -7.78 36.85 -20.24
C LEU A 614 -8.11 37.79 -21.41
N GLN A 615 -8.63 37.27 -22.54
CA GLN A 615 -8.89 38.05 -23.75
C GLN A 615 -10.28 38.75 -23.77
N GLY A 616 -11.16 38.44 -22.81
CA GLY A 616 -12.52 39.00 -22.77
C GLY A 616 -12.60 40.37 -22.08
N GLU A 617 -13.09 41.39 -22.79
CA GLU A 617 -13.40 42.71 -22.20
C GLU A 617 -14.84 42.78 -21.67
N GLY A 618 -15.07 43.57 -20.60
CA GLY A 618 -16.39 43.84 -20.02
C GLY A 618 -16.89 42.83 -18.97
N ILE A 619 -18.13 43.03 -18.49
CA ILE A 619 -18.74 42.21 -17.42
C ILE A 619 -18.94 40.75 -17.87
N GLY A 620 -19.28 40.54 -19.14
CA GLY A 620 -19.35 39.19 -19.73
C GLY A 620 -17.99 38.48 -19.77
N GLY A 621 -16.91 39.23 -20.01
CA GLY A 621 -15.53 38.72 -19.90
C GLY A 621 -15.18 38.28 -18.48
N GLY A 622 -15.67 38.99 -17.46
CA GLY A 622 -15.49 38.59 -16.05
C GLY A 622 -16.15 37.25 -15.70
N ILE A 623 -17.38 37.02 -16.16
CA ILE A 623 -18.08 35.72 -15.94
C ILE A 623 -17.35 34.59 -16.69
N PHE A 624 -16.92 34.85 -17.93
CA PHE A 624 -16.14 33.91 -18.71
C PHE A 624 -14.80 33.57 -18.04
N MET A 625 -14.08 34.57 -17.53
CA MET A 625 -12.84 34.38 -16.78
C MET A 625 -13.06 33.50 -15.55
N PHE A 626 -14.15 33.71 -14.80
CA PHE A 626 -14.46 32.89 -13.62
C PHE A 626 -14.68 31.41 -13.98
N LEU A 627 -15.42 31.13 -15.05
CA LEU A 627 -15.63 29.75 -15.52
C LEU A 627 -14.33 29.09 -16.00
N VAL A 628 -13.52 29.82 -16.78
CA VAL A 628 -12.21 29.34 -17.25
C VAL A 628 -11.25 29.13 -16.08
N PHE A 629 -11.26 30.00 -15.08
CA PHE A 629 -10.47 29.85 -13.86
C PHE A 629 -10.90 28.62 -13.05
N ALA A 630 -12.20 28.36 -12.90
CA ALA A 630 -12.70 27.18 -12.21
C ALA A 630 -12.24 25.88 -12.90
N PHE A 631 -12.28 25.87 -14.24
CA PHE A 631 -11.78 24.76 -15.05
C PHE A 631 -10.26 24.59 -14.91
N TRP A 632 -9.50 25.68 -15.04
CA TRP A 632 -8.06 25.71 -14.81
C TRP A 632 -7.70 25.19 -13.42
N ALA A 633 -8.37 25.67 -12.37
CA ALA A 633 -8.12 25.28 -10.98
C ALA A 633 -8.40 23.79 -10.74
N THR A 634 -9.46 23.25 -11.33
CA THR A 634 -9.79 21.82 -11.20
C THR A 634 -8.74 20.95 -11.90
N LEU A 635 -8.32 21.30 -13.12
CA LEU A 635 -7.25 20.58 -13.81
C LEU A 635 -5.92 20.68 -13.05
N THR A 636 -5.59 21.84 -12.50
CA THR A 636 -4.39 22.03 -11.70
C THR A 636 -4.39 21.17 -10.44
N ILE A 637 -5.52 21.09 -9.73
CA ILE A 637 -5.60 20.24 -8.52
C ILE A 637 -5.53 18.76 -8.90
N SER A 638 -6.32 18.31 -9.88
CA SER A 638 -6.41 16.88 -10.22
C SER A 638 -5.17 16.35 -10.92
N VAL A 639 -4.66 17.05 -11.94
CA VAL A 639 -3.55 16.55 -12.78
C VAL A 639 -2.19 16.94 -12.18
N LEU A 640 -1.95 18.24 -11.99
CA LEU A 640 -0.65 18.72 -11.49
C LEU A 640 -0.44 18.34 -10.02
N LEU A 641 -1.39 18.62 -9.13
CA LEU A 641 -1.16 18.42 -7.69
C LEU A 641 -1.31 16.95 -7.26
N VAL A 642 -2.39 16.27 -7.65
CA VAL A 642 -2.64 14.88 -7.22
C VAL A 642 -1.86 13.86 -8.05
N MET A 643 -2.01 13.84 -9.38
CA MET A 643 -1.37 12.80 -10.21
C MET A 643 0.14 12.98 -10.32
N GLU A 644 0.64 14.16 -10.71
CA GLU A 644 2.09 14.38 -10.78
C GLU A 644 2.73 14.41 -9.39
N GLY A 645 2.05 14.96 -8.38
CA GLY A 645 2.53 14.91 -7.00
C GLY A 645 2.70 13.47 -6.49
N LEU A 646 1.76 12.57 -6.77
CA LEU A 646 1.90 11.16 -6.41
C LEU A 646 3.04 10.47 -7.18
N SER A 647 3.21 10.79 -8.47
CA SER A 647 4.33 10.30 -9.28
C SER A 647 5.68 10.74 -8.71
N ALA A 648 5.84 12.03 -8.40
CA ALA A 648 7.04 12.58 -7.78
C ALA A 648 7.31 11.97 -6.40
N PHE A 649 6.25 11.72 -5.62
CA PHE A 649 6.34 11.04 -4.33
C PHE A 649 6.92 9.62 -4.48
N LEU A 650 6.40 8.81 -5.40
CA LEU A 650 6.87 7.45 -5.63
C LEU A 650 8.31 7.42 -6.18
N HIS A 651 8.67 8.36 -7.05
CA HIS A 651 10.04 8.47 -7.54
C HIS A 651 11.02 8.88 -6.45
N ALA A 652 10.66 9.81 -5.56
CA ALA A 652 11.47 10.17 -4.40
C ALA A 652 11.62 8.98 -3.43
N LEU A 653 10.57 8.18 -3.25
CA LEU A 653 10.59 6.99 -2.39
C LEU A 653 11.52 5.93 -2.96
N ARG A 654 11.45 5.70 -4.28
CA ARG A 654 12.35 4.79 -4.98
C ARG A 654 13.82 5.16 -4.76
N LEU A 655 14.17 6.45 -4.92
CA LEU A 655 15.51 6.98 -4.67
C LEU A 655 16.01 6.68 -3.24
N HIS A 656 15.12 6.58 -2.26
CA HIS A 656 15.49 6.23 -0.89
C HIS A 656 15.67 4.72 -0.71
N TRP A 657 14.76 3.90 -1.25
CA TRP A 657 14.80 2.44 -1.08
C TRP A 657 15.95 1.79 -1.86
N ILE A 658 16.09 2.12 -3.14
CA ILE A 658 17.08 1.43 -4.00
C ILE A 658 18.42 2.14 -3.94
N GLU A 659 18.46 3.47 -4.06
CA GLU A 659 19.73 4.18 -4.22
C GLU A 659 20.41 4.54 -2.88
N PHE A 660 19.64 4.90 -1.84
CA PHE A 660 20.17 5.29 -0.53
C PHE A 660 20.31 4.12 0.46
N GLN A 661 19.24 3.35 0.68
CA GLN A 661 19.21 2.28 1.69
C GLN A 661 20.11 1.09 1.31
N SER A 662 20.23 0.73 0.02
CA SER A 662 21.10 -0.37 -0.43
C SER A 662 22.58 -0.25 -0.01
N LYS A 663 23.04 0.94 0.42
CA LYS A 663 24.44 1.19 0.79
C LYS A 663 24.78 0.83 2.23
N PHE A 664 23.81 0.82 3.14
CA PHE A 664 24.06 0.61 4.58
C PHE A 664 22.98 -0.18 5.31
N TYR A 665 21.80 -0.32 4.71
CA TYR A 665 20.61 -0.92 5.31
C TYR A 665 20.41 -2.35 4.81
N SER A 666 20.52 -3.31 5.72
CA SER A 666 20.41 -4.73 5.39
C SER A 666 18.96 -5.22 5.37
N GLY A 667 18.09 -4.64 6.21
CA GLY A 667 16.63 -4.82 6.15
C GLY A 667 16.10 -6.23 6.48
N SER A 668 16.90 -7.10 7.08
CA SER A 668 16.55 -8.51 7.36
C SER A 668 16.05 -8.78 8.79
N GLY A 669 15.69 -7.73 9.54
CA GLY A 669 15.18 -7.88 10.90
C GLY A 669 13.69 -8.23 10.95
N TYR A 670 13.18 -8.46 12.15
CA TYR A 670 11.74 -8.60 12.40
C TYR A 670 11.25 -7.53 13.41
N PRO A 671 10.03 -7.01 13.25
CA PRO A 671 9.53 -5.89 14.03
C PRO A 671 9.14 -6.35 15.44
N PHE A 672 9.37 -5.48 16.43
CA PHE A 672 8.86 -5.68 17.78
C PHE A 672 7.35 -5.39 17.86
N THR A 673 6.53 -6.44 17.90
CA THR A 673 5.09 -6.34 18.14
C THR A 673 4.76 -6.81 19.56
N PRO A 674 4.64 -5.90 20.55
CA PRO A 674 4.35 -6.29 21.92
C PRO A 674 2.90 -6.77 22.09
N PHE A 675 2.68 -7.70 23.00
CA PHE A 675 1.31 -8.08 23.39
C PHE A 675 0.59 -6.89 24.04
N SER A 676 -0.39 -6.32 23.34
CA SER A 676 -1.16 -5.15 23.80
C SER A 676 -2.64 -5.28 23.49
N PHE A 677 -3.48 -5.18 24.52
CA PHE A 677 -4.93 -5.17 24.34
C PHE A 677 -5.43 -3.99 23.49
N LYS A 678 -4.67 -2.89 23.42
CA LYS A 678 -5.07 -1.72 22.62
C LYS A 678 -5.08 -2.04 21.13
N GLU A 679 -4.04 -2.70 20.63
CA GLU A 679 -3.92 -3.10 19.24
C GLU A 679 -4.97 -4.15 18.87
N ILE A 680 -5.12 -5.15 19.74
CA ILE A 680 -6.12 -6.22 19.57
C ILE A 680 -7.53 -5.67 19.55
N LEU A 681 -7.84 -4.57 20.24
CA LEU A 681 -9.17 -3.95 20.20
C LEU A 681 -9.36 -2.95 19.05
N GLN A 682 -8.27 -2.46 18.46
CA GLN A 682 -8.30 -1.51 17.36
C GLN A 682 -8.53 -2.17 16.02
N LEU A 683 -8.03 -3.40 15.81
CA LEU A 683 -8.32 -4.23 14.64
C LEU A 683 -9.85 -4.34 14.47
N PRO A 684 -10.44 -3.63 13.49
CA PRO A 684 -11.80 -3.90 13.07
C PRO A 684 -11.83 -5.31 12.48
N ASN A 685 -12.98 -5.98 12.50
CA ASN A 685 -13.16 -7.17 11.68
C ASN A 685 -13.05 -6.73 10.20
N GLU A 686 -11.85 -6.68 9.65
CA GLU A 686 -11.67 -6.95 8.24
C GLU A 686 -11.65 -8.46 8.12
N THR A 687 -12.74 -8.95 7.56
CA THR A 687 -13.07 -10.34 7.27
C THR A 687 -13.55 -11.18 8.47
N GLY A 688 -14.77 -11.69 8.34
CA GLY A 688 -15.14 -12.99 8.90
C GLY A 688 -14.43 -14.15 8.18
N GLU A 689 -13.25 -13.90 7.60
CA GLU A 689 -12.37 -14.94 7.10
C GLU A 689 -11.26 -15.09 8.12
N THR A 690 -11.21 -16.29 8.65
CA THR A 690 -10.10 -16.87 9.38
C THR A 690 -8.82 -16.72 8.57
N VAL A 691 -8.06 -15.64 8.77
CA VAL A 691 -6.64 -15.60 8.40
C VAL A 691 -5.85 -16.11 9.60
N TYR A 692 -5.76 -17.44 9.65
CA TYR A 692 -4.68 -18.15 10.31
C TYR A 692 -3.59 -18.35 9.24
N ASN A 693 -2.42 -17.78 9.47
CA ASN A 693 -1.13 -18.35 9.08
C ASN A 693 -0.11 -17.91 10.13
#